data_AF-A0A2V7BGC0-F1
#
_entry.id   AF-A0A2V7BGC0-F1
#
_cell.length_a   1.000
_cell.length_b   1.000
_cell.length_c   1.000
_cell.angle_alpha   90.00
_cell.angle_beta   90.00
_cell.angle_gamma   90.00
#
_symmetry.space_group_name_H-M   'P 1'
#
loop_
_entity.id
_entity.type
_entity.pdbx_description
1 polymer ?
#
loop_
_entity_poly.entity_id
_entity_poly.type
_entity_poly.pdbx_seq_one_letter_code
_entity_poly.pdbx_strand_id
1 'polypeptide(L)'
;MITRRTTRQIRLGNVKVGGDAPLTVQSMTKTDTRDVQATLLEIWSLEAAGCDIVRCAVPVREAAEKLGEIKRQIRIPLVADIHFNYKLALIALEQGVDGLRLNPGNIGGKQFVQEVVNVAKEKKIPIRIGVNAGSLEKDLLAKYGGPTAEGMVESALRHIRILEDCDYPEMKISLKASDPRMMIEAYRKLADQVDYPFHLGVTEAGTPGVGTIKSAVGLGALLSEGIGDTIRVSLSADPTEEVRVGIDILKSLGLRKGGLTFVSCPSCGRADVDLVKLAKEVEDEFRGLNEEIHIAVMGCVPEGQSVVTRQGPKPIETVSETDEVLTHAGEYRKVEWASTHAFDGELVEVQPTGFVPVRLTENHPVWAFPRPMRLKAGRERRPHVQAVLTAGAEPRWVPAGQLRAGWVLAYPVLQEKEDRATLAAEGFGEIPVDDDFMTLAGYYLSEGTISGTAGKPHQQFFCFHEEQREYVERLQGILAGLGLTSQVRRRRDTAEVIAHSLALGRLLESLFGHGATEKRMPDWMERLPHHKQRALVKALWEGDGYLGRVRGHWRATYCTSSHALAIQVHQLLLRLGVPAFLHHRDQRARQRNWVVSVTGQAGLTRLAEILQLGALRGCRDGGRGQVVLTDTTLYVGVRSVRRVPWTGHVHNLEVEGVHSFALPGAMLHNCEVNGPGEARAADIGVAGGRGIGLIFRNGEVVRKVPEKDIVKAMREEVDRFIAERKAAQAAAPVND
;
A
#
# COMPACT_ATOMS: atom_id res chain seq x y z
N MET A 1 1.07 -18.03 12.11
CA MET A 1 2.34 -18.25 12.84
C MET A 1 2.81 -19.65 12.52
N ILE A 2 4.10 -19.84 12.23
CA ILE A 2 4.71 -21.16 12.01
C ILE A 2 4.90 -21.82 13.39
N THR A 3 4.34 -23.00 13.60
CA THR A 3 4.55 -23.78 14.82
C THR A 3 5.83 -24.59 14.68
N ARG A 4 6.82 -24.37 15.54
CA ARG A 4 8.10 -25.09 15.47
C ARG A 4 8.01 -26.49 16.07
N ARG A 5 8.72 -27.44 15.46
CA ARG A 5 8.95 -28.79 16.01
C ARG A 5 9.65 -28.66 17.36
N THR A 6 9.15 -29.38 18.37
CA THR A 6 9.81 -29.43 19.68
C THR A 6 11.09 -30.24 19.57
N THR A 7 12.21 -29.64 19.98
CA THR A 7 13.54 -30.27 19.95
C THR A 7 14.27 -30.07 21.26
N ARG A 8 15.21 -30.96 21.57
CA ARG A 8 16.18 -30.73 22.66
C ARG A 8 16.96 -29.45 22.41
N GLN A 9 17.39 -28.77 23.46
CA GLN A 9 18.25 -27.60 23.33
C GLN A 9 19.69 -28.00 23.61
N ILE A 10 20.59 -27.74 22.65
CA ILE A 10 22.03 -27.90 22.82
C ILE A 10 22.70 -26.52 22.88
N ARG A 11 23.94 -26.47 23.39
CA ARG A 11 24.72 -25.24 23.50
C ARG A 11 26.05 -25.35 22.78
N LEU A 12 26.31 -24.45 21.84
CA LEU A 12 27.58 -24.26 21.14
C LEU A 12 28.21 -22.97 21.69
N GLY A 13 29.13 -23.09 22.66
CA GLY A 13 29.73 -21.93 23.32
C GLY A 13 28.67 -21.08 24.03
N ASN A 14 28.44 -19.86 23.54
CA ASN A 14 27.38 -18.96 24.02
C ASN A 14 26.05 -19.06 23.24
N VAL A 15 25.99 -19.81 22.14
CA VAL A 15 24.81 -19.91 21.27
C VAL A 15 23.99 -21.16 21.58
N LYS A 16 22.68 -20.99 21.75
CA LYS A 16 21.72 -22.09 21.92
C LYS A 16 21.16 -22.52 20.57
N VAL A 17 20.95 -23.82 20.37
CA VAL A 17 20.31 -24.39 19.16
C VAL A 17 19.27 -25.41 19.58
N GLY A 18 18.06 -25.29 19.02
CA GLY A 18 16.92 -26.14 19.38
C GLY A 18 16.09 -25.63 20.55
N GLY A 19 14.97 -26.31 20.82
CA GLY A 19 13.95 -25.86 21.76
C GLY A 19 13.30 -24.55 21.31
N ASP A 20 13.28 -23.58 22.21
CA ASP A 20 12.75 -22.23 22.00
C ASP A 20 13.79 -21.25 21.40
N ALA A 21 15.01 -21.71 21.14
CA ALA A 21 16.08 -20.85 20.64
C ALA A 21 15.78 -20.34 19.21
N PRO A 22 16.17 -19.08 18.90
CA PRO A 22 16.12 -18.56 17.53
C PRO A 22 16.87 -19.46 16.54
N LEU A 23 16.39 -19.51 15.29
CA LEU A 23 17.12 -20.22 14.24
C LEU A 23 18.45 -19.53 13.94
N THR A 24 19.52 -20.31 13.96
CA THR A 24 20.87 -19.81 13.71
C THR A 24 21.32 -20.06 12.28
N VAL A 25 22.04 -19.13 11.69
CA VAL A 25 22.69 -19.21 10.38
C VAL A 25 24.15 -19.57 10.58
N GLN A 26 24.59 -20.66 9.97
CA GLN A 26 25.99 -21.10 10.00
C GLN A 26 26.62 -20.95 8.63
N SER A 27 27.93 -20.71 8.62
CA SER A 27 28.76 -20.78 7.42
C SER A 27 30.00 -21.65 7.65
N MET A 28 30.79 -21.86 6.60
CA MET A 28 32.05 -22.61 6.67
C MET A 28 33.15 -21.82 5.97
N THR A 29 34.32 -21.77 6.59
CA THR A 29 35.50 -21.14 5.99
C THR A 29 35.95 -21.92 4.76
N LYS A 30 36.49 -21.21 3.77
CA LYS A 30 37.06 -21.77 2.54
C LYS A 30 38.58 -21.70 2.55
N THR A 31 39.16 -20.91 3.46
CA THR A 31 40.60 -20.86 3.71
C THR A 31 41.15 -22.17 4.27
N ASP A 32 42.44 -22.38 4.05
CA ASP A 32 43.17 -23.44 4.73
C ASP A 32 43.31 -23.07 6.22
N THR A 33 42.79 -23.90 7.11
CA THR A 33 42.81 -23.66 8.56
C THR A 33 44.22 -23.58 9.15
N ARG A 34 45.25 -24.06 8.44
CA ARG A 34 46.65 -23.86 8.82
C ARG A 34 47.09 -22.40 8.68
N ASP A 35 46.49 -21.67 7.74
CA ASP A 35 46.64 -20.22 7.62
C ASP A 35 45.67 -19.52 8.58
N VAL A 36 46.15 -19.32 9.81
CA VAL A 36 45.38 -18.68 10.88
C VAL A 36 44.93 -17.28 10.48
N GLN A 37 45.79 -16.50 9.82
CA GLN A 37 45.48 -15.10 9.50
C GLN A 37 44.40 -15.01 8.43
N ALA A 38 44.52 -15.77 7.33
CA ALA A 38 43.49 -15.81 6.31
C ALA A 38 42.15 -16.31 6.89
N THR A 39 42.20 -17.34 7.73
CA THR A 39 41.01 -17.91 8.37
C THR A 39 40.35 -16.92 9.34
N LEU A 40 41.11 -16.15 10.11
CA LEU A 40 40.58 -15.11 10.99
C LEU A 40 39.89 -13.98 10.22
N LEU A 41 40.53 -13.49 9.15
CA LEU A 41 39.95 -12.45 8.30
C LEU A 41 38.62 -12.89 7.67
N GLU A 42 38.54 -14.15 7.22
CA GLU A 42 37.30 -14.72 6.69
C GLU A 42 36.25 -14.87 7.80
N ILE A 43 36.62 -15.34 9.00
CA ILE A 43 35.68 -15.45 10.13
C ILE A 43 35.16 -14.08 10.56
N TRP A 44 36.01 -13.06 10.69
CA TRP A 44 35.54 -11.71 11.03
C TRP A 44 34.61 -11.14 9.97
N SER A 45 34.85 -11.46 8.69
CA SER A 45 33.93 -11.10 7.60
C SER A 45 32.58 -11.81 7.74
N LEU A 46 32.59 -13.08 8.15
CA LEU A 46 31.37 -13.84 8.44
C LEU A 46 30.62 -13.30 9.67
N GLU A 47 31.32 -12.94 10.74
CA GLU A 47 30.75 -12.29 11.92
C GLU A 47 30.07 -10.97 11.54
N ALA A 48 30.76 -10.14 10.76
CA ALA A 48 30.22 -8.87 10.26
C ALA A 48 28.99 -9.07 9.36
N ALA A 49 28.91 -10.20 8.65
CA ALA A 49 27.75 -10.57 7.83
C ALA A 49 26.57 -11.16 8.64
N GLY A 50 26.71 -11.34 9.96
CA GLY A 50 25.66 -11.88 10.83
C GLY A 50 25.65 -13.41 10.96
N CYS A 51 26.80 -14.06 10.72
CA CYS A 51 26.97 -15.49 10.96
C CYS A 51 26.89 -15.79 12.46
N ASP A 52 26.09 -16.77 12.86
CA ASP A 52 25.93 -17.12 14.27
C ASP A 52 26.94 -18.16 14.72
N ILE A 53 27.35 -19.08 13.83
CA ILE A 53 28.25 -20.21 14.12
C ILE A 53 29.12 -20.47 12.89
N VAL A 54 30.45 -20.57 13.07
CA VAL A 54 31.38 -20.85 11.98
C VAL A 54 31.97 -22.26 12.08
N ARG A 55 32.25 -22.86 10.92
CA ARG A 55 32.88 -24.17 10.80
C ARG A 55 34.20 -24.09 10.03
N CYS A 56 35.23 -24.77 10.52
CA CYS A 56 36.52 -24.90 9.84
C CYS A 56 36.83 -26.37 9.49
N ALA A 57 37.48 -26.57 8.34
CA ALA A 57 37.92 -27.89 7.90
C ALA A 57 39.16 -28.34 8.68
N VAL A 58 39.17 -29.59 9.16
CA VAL A 58 40.32 -30.15 9.90
C VAL A 58 40.83 -31.39 9.18
N PRO A 59 41.52 -31.24 8.03
CA PRO A 59 41.97 -32.38 7.24
C PRO A 59 43.21 -33.07 7.83
N VAL A 60 44.03 -32.33 8.59
CA VAL A 60 45.32 -32.79 9.11
C VAL A 60 45.56 -32.30 10.54
N ARG A 61 46.55 -32.89 11.21
CA ARG A 61 46.92 -32.57 12.60
C ARG A 61 47.26 -31.10 12.80
N GLU A 62 48.08 -30.54 11.91
CA GLU A 62 48.49 -29.13 11.96
C GLU A 62 47.29 -28.17 11.96
N ALA A 63 46.27 -28.45 11.14
CA ALA A 63 45.03 -27.67 11.12
C ALA A 63 44.28 -27.75 12.46
N ALA A 64 44.27 -28.93 13.11
CA ALA A 64 43.63 -29.11 14.40
C ALA A 64 44.33 -28.29 15.49
N GLU A 65 45.67 -28.28 15.50
CA GLU A 65 46.50 -27.56 16.48
C GLU A 65 46.37 -26.03 16.36
N LYS A 66 45.96 -25.50 15.20
CA LYS A 66 45.70 -24.07 14.98
C LYS A 66 44.35 -23.57 15.50
N LEU A 67 43.40 -24.46 15.79
CA LEU A 67 42.04 -24.07 16.18
C LEU A 67 41.99 -23.23 17.46
N GLY A 68 42.86 -23.50 18.43
CA GLY A 68 42.87 -22.74 19.69
C GLY A 68 43.35 -21.30 19.51
N GLU A 69 44.26 -21.07 18.57
CA GLU A 69 44.71 -19.73 18.19
C GLU A 69 43.59 -18.92 17.52
N ILE A 70 42.84 -19.57 16.62
CA ILE A 70 41.67 -18.98 15.97
C ILE A 70 40.57 -18.70 17.02
N LYS A 71 40.25 -19.67 17.87
CA LYS A 71 39.14 -19.59 18.82
C LYS A 71 39.28 -18.43 19.81
N ARG A 72 40.50 -18.08 20.22
CA ARG A 72 40.77 -16.96 21.14
C ARG A 72 40.50 -15.58 20.53
N GLN A 73 40.41 -15.48 19.20
CA GLN A 73 40.35 -14.21 18.46
C GLN A 73 38.99 -13.97 17.76
N ILE A 74 38.03 -14.88 17.93
CA ILE A 74 36.70 -14.79 17.32
C ILE A 74 35.63 -14.74 18.41
N ARG A 75 34.45 -14.21 18.06
CA ARG A 75 33.33 -13.99 18.99
C ARG A 75 32.24 -15.04 18.86
N ILE A 76 32.16 -15.71 17.70
CA ILE A 76 31.16 -16.74 17.42
C ILE A 76 31.69 -18.15 17.73
N PRO A 77 30.81 -19.15 17.95
CA PRO A 77 31.21 -20.53 18.19
C PRO A 77 31.91 -21.16 16.98
N LEU A 78 32.96 -21.95 17.25
CA LEU A 78 33.77 -22.66 16.27
C LEU A 78 33.46 -24.14 16.26
N VAL A 79 33.08 -24.67 15.10
CA VAL A 79 32.86 -26.10 14.87
C VAL A 79 34.02 -26.69 14.06
N ALA A 80 34.63 -27.77 14.56
CA ALA A 80 35.64 -28.52 13.81
C ALA A 80 34.98 -29.59 12.91
N ASP A 81 35.31 -29.56 11.61
CA ASP A 81 34.80 -30.52 10.63
C ASP A 81 35.78 -31.69 10.41
N ILE A 82 35.38 -32.88 10.88
CA ILE A 82 36.24 -34.07 10.96
C ILE A 82 35.56 -35.23 10.24
N HIS A 83 36.31 -35.92 9.39
CA HIS A 83 35.76 -36.99 8.54
C HIS A 83 36.09 -38.41 9.05
N PHE A 84 37.37 -38.72 9.28
CA PHE A 84 37.81 -40.11 9.51
C PHE A 84 38.72 -40.34 10.72
N ASN A 85 39.41 -39.31 11.23
CA ASN A 85 40.46 -39.49 12.22
C ASN A 85 40.03 -38.98 13.60
N TYR A 86 39.73 -39.89 14.52
CA TYR A 86 39.32 -39.56 15.89
C TYR A 86 40.39 -38.76 16.66
N LYS A 87 41.69 -38.94 16.35
CA LYS A 87 42.76 -38.18 16.99
C LYS A 87 42.67 -36.69 16.70
N LEU A 88 42.20 -36.32 15.50
CA LEU A 88 41.94 -34.91 15.17
C LEU A 88 40.79 -34.34 16.01
N ALA A 89 39.82 -35.18 16.37
CA ALA A 89 38.71 -34.77 17.23
C ALA A 89 39.17 -34.52 18.65
N LEU A 90 40.01 -35.39 19.20
CA LEU A 90 40.62 -35.20 20.52
C LEU A 90 41.45 -33.91 20.56
N ILE A 91 42.31 -33.67 19.57
CA ILE A 91 43.09 -32.43 19.48
C ILE A 91 42.18 -31.20 19.35
N ALA A 92 41.12 -31.25 18.53
CA ALA A 92 40.19 -30.14 18.42
C ALA A 92 39.48 -29.82 19.76
N LEU A 93 39.08 -30.85 20.51
CA LEU A 93 38.49 -30.70 21.85
C LEU A 93 39.49 -30.11 22.86
N GLU A 94 40.76 -30.50 22.80
CA GLU A 94 41.84 -29.90 23.60
C GLU A 94 42.03 -28.42 23.26
N GLN A 95 41.94 -28.07 21.98
CA GLN A 95 42.06 -26.69 21.48
C GLN A 95 40.83 -25.81 21.78
N GLY A 96 39.77 -26.37 22.37
CA GLY A 96 38.64 -25.60 22.90
C GLY A 96 37.58 -25.23 21.87
N VAL A 97 37.38 -26.04 20.83
CA VAL A 97 36.25 -25.86 19.91
C VAL A 97 34.91 -25.97 20.63
N ASP A 98 33.89 -25.28 20.12
CA ASP A 98 32.56 -25.26 20.73
C ASP A 98 31.67 -26.41 20.23
N GLY A 99 32.04 -27.06 19.13
CA GLY A 99 31.31 -28.18 18.55
C GLY A 99 32.17 -29.03 17.62
N LEU A 100 31.74 -30.28 17.41
CA LEU A 100 32.33 -31.18 16.42
C LEU A 100 31.31 -31.50 15.34
N ARG A 101 31.76 -31.68 14.09
CA ARG A 101 31.03 -32.53 13.13
C ARG A 101 31.86 -33.75 12.82
N LEU A 102 31.30 -34.91 13.11
CA LEU A 102 31.84 -36.23 12.78
C LEU A 102 30.68 -37.21 12.57
N ASN A 103 30.92 -38.24 11.76
CA ASN A 103 30.02 -39.39 11.66
C ASN A 103 30.63 -40.55 12.48
N PRO A 104 30.01 -40.99 13.58
CA PRO A 104 30.59 -42.00 14.49
C PRO A 104 31.01 -43.30 13.80
N GLY A 105 30.30 -43.73 12.76
CA GLY A 105 30.64 -44.96 12.02
C GLY A 105 31.91 -44.84 11.17
N ASN A 106 32.42 -43.63 10.93
CA ASN A 106 33.56 -43.39 10.03
C ASN A 106 34.90 -43.23 10.76
N ILE A 107 34.92 -43.21 12.10
CA ILE A 107 36.12 -42.86 12.89
C ILE A 107 36.89 -44.07 13.48
N GLY A 108 36.68 -45.27 12.90
CA GLY A 108 37.55 -46.43 13.10
C GLY A 108 37.08 -47.49 14.12
N GLY A 109 35.99 -47.27 14.87
CA GLY A 109 35.39 -48.27 15.78
C GLY A 109 34.79 -47.71 17.08
N LYS A 110 33.92 -48.50 17.75
CA LYS A 110 33.16 -48.06 18.95
C LYS A 110 34.05 -47.54 20.08
N GLN A 111 35.22 -48.16 20.31
CA GLN A 111 36.20 -47.73 21.32
C GLN A 111 36.71 -46.29 21.09
N PHE A 112 36.95 -45.90 19.84
CA PHE A 112 37.45 -44.56 19.51
C PHE A 112 36.34 -43.51 19.56
N VAL A 113 35.11 -43.91 19.21
CA VAL A 113 33.93 -43.06 19.42
C VAL A 113 33.76 -42.77 20.91
N GLN A 114 33.86 -43.80 21.76
CA GLN A 114 33.74 -43.65 23.20
C GLN A 114 34.81 -42.70 23.77
N GLU A 115 36.04 -42.79 23.29
CA GLU A 115 37.14 -41.90 23.71
C GLU A 115 36.82 -40.42 23.40
N VAL A 116 36.34 -40.13 22.18
CA VAL A 116 35.91 -38.78 21.79
C VAL A 116 34.70 -38.32 22.62
N VAL A 117 33.72 -39.20 22.83
CA VAL A 117 32.52 -38.91 23.62
C VAL A 117 32.86 -38.61 25.08
N ASN A 118 33.81 -39.32 25.69
CA ASN A 118 34.21 -39.08 27.07
C ASN A 118 34.72 -37.64 27.26
N VAL A 119 35.61 -37.18 26.36
CA VAL A 119 36.14 -35.82 26.39
C VAL A 119 35.05 -34.79 26.04
N ALA A 120 34.20 -35.08 25.06
CA ALA A 120 33.10 -34.20 24.68
C ALA A 120 32.06 -34.05 25.82
N LYS A 121 31.79 -35.11 26.57
CA LYS A 121 30.87 -35.13 27.73
C LYS A 121 31.39 -34.33 28.90
N GLU A 122 32.69 -34.43 29.21
CA GLU A 122 33.34 -33.61 30.22
C GLU A 122 33.19 -32.11 29.91
N LYS A 123 33.37 -31.74 28.64
CA LYS A 123 33.33 -30.35 28.17
C LYS A 123 31.94 -29.88 27.72
N LYS A 124 30.94 -30.77 27.68
CA LYS A 124 29.59 -30.54 27.15
C LYS A 124 29.59 -30.00 25.70
N ILE A 125 30.43 -30.55 24.83
CA ILE A 125 30.64 -30.09 23.46
C ILE A 125 29.77 -30.90 22.48
N PRO A 126 28.73 -30.32 21.86
CA PRO A 126 27.81 -31.08 21.04
C PRO A 126 28.45 -31.64 19.76
N ILE A 127 27.99 -32.82 19.35
CA ILE A 127 28.42 -33.52 18.13
C ILE A 127 27.34 -33.42 17.06
N ARG A 128 27.68 -32.89 15.88
CA ARG A 128 26.81 -32.94 14.70
C ARG A 128 27.06 -34.19 13.89
N ILE A 129 26.06 -35.06 13.79
CA ILE A 129 26.02 -36.16 12.82
C ILE A 129 25.58 -35.59 11.47
N GLY A 130 26.35 -35.85 10.41
CA GLY A 130 26.08 -35.30 9.08
C GLY A 130 26.11 -36.35 7.97
N VAL A 131 24.92 -36.84 7.61
CA VAL A 131 24.69 -37.78 6.51
C VAL A 131 24.48 -37.00 5.22
N ASN A 132 25.23 -37.36 4.18
CA ASN A 132 25.08 -36.81 2.84
C ASN A 132 24.67 -37.91 1.87
N ALA A 133 23.71 -37.63 0.97
CA ALA A 133 23.23 -38.59 -0.02
C ALA A 133 24.37 -39.17 -0.89
N GLY A 134 25.33 -38.34 -1.28
CA GLY A 134 26.47 -38.75 -2.11
C GLY A 134 27.53 -39.61 -1.41
N SER A 135 27.45 -39.77 -0.08
CA SER A 135 28.43 -40.53 0.71
C SER A 135 27.78 -41.54 1.65
N LEU A 136 26.63 -42.09 1.25
CA LEU A 136 25.95 -43.17 1.99
C LEU A 136 26.81 -44.44 2.02
N GLU A 137 26.67 -45.21 3.10
CA GLU A 137 27.38 -46.48 3.24
C GLU A 137 26.99 -47.49 2.14
N LYS A 138 27.96 -48.30 1.71
CA LYS A 138 27.80 -49.22 0.56
C LYS A 138 26.67 -50.23 0.74
N ASP A 139 26.44 -50.68 1.98
CA ASP A 139 25.36 -51.61 2.31
C ASP A 139 23.98 -50.95 2.17
N LEU A 140 23.84 -49.68 2.53
CA LEU A 140 22.60 -48.92 2.35
C LEU A 140 22.34 -48.60 0.88
N LEU A 141 23.38 -48.24 0.13
CA LEU A 141 23.27 -48.05 -1.33
C LEU A 141 22.79 -49.33 -2.02
N ALA A 142 23.33 -50.50 -1.63
CA ALA A 142 22.92 -51.79 -2.17
C ALA A 142 21.47 -52.14 -1.77
N LYS A 143 21.09 -51.89 -0.51
CA LYS A 143 19.75 -52.17 0.02
C LYS A 143 18.65 -51.36 -0.66
N TYR A 144 18.92 -50.09 -0.94
CA TYR A 144 17.93 -49.16 -1.49
C TYR A 144 18.06 -48.89 -3.00
N GLY A 145 19.00 -49.56 -3.68
CA GLY A 145 19.21 -49.41 -5.11
C GLY A 145 19.81 -48.06 -5.53
N GLY A 146 20.45 -47.35 -4.60
CA GLY A 146 21.01 -46.01 -4.80
C GLY A 146 20.80 -45.09 -3.59
N PRO A 147 21.15 -43.79 -3.72
CA PRO A 147 20.87 -42.81 -2.67
C PRO A 147 19.38 -42.48 -2.61
N THR A 148 18.73 -42.79 -1.49
CA THR A 148 17.30 -42.53 -1.25
C THR A 148 17.10 -41.81 0.08
N ALA A 149 15.92 -41.20 0.27
CA ALA A 149 15.55 -40.58 1.54
C ALA A 149 15.56 -41.62 2.69
N GLU A 150 15.06 -42.83 2.45
CA GLU A 150 15.07 -43.95 3.39
C GLU A 150 16.50 -44.35 3.79
N GLY A 151 17.40 -44.47 2.82
CA GLY A 151 18.81 -44.79 3.09
C GLY A 151 19.49 -43.72 3.95
N MET A 152 19.18 -42.45 3.70
CA MET A 152 19.68 -41.33 4.52
C MET A 152 19.17 -41.37 5.96
N VAL A 153 17.88 -41.65 6.14
CA VAL A 153 17.26 -41.78 7.47
C VAL A 153 17.86 -42.96 8.23
N GLU A 154 18.04 -44.12 7.58
CA GLU A 154 18.64 -45.30 8.21
C GLU A 154 20.11 -45.05 8.62
N SER A 155 20.90 -44.40 7.76
CA SER A 155 22.28 -43.99 8.08
C SER A 155 22.33 -43.05 9.28
N ALA A 156 21.42 -42.06 9.35
CA ALA A 156 21.37 -41.14 10.47
C ALA A 156 21.01 -41.85 11.78
N LEU A 157 19.97 -42.69 11.77
CA LEU A 157 19.56 -43.48 12.94
C LEU A 157 20.67 -44.43 13.40
N ARG A 158 21.42 -45.04 12.47
CA ARG A 158 22.59 -45.87 12.78
C ARG A 158 23.64 -45.07 13.56
N HIS A 159 23.97 -43.86 13.11
CA HIS A 159 24.93 -43.01 13.80
C HIS A 159 24.42 -42.44 15.13
N ILE A 160 23.13 -42.09 15.19
CA ILE A 160 22.47 -41.63 16.43
C ILE A 160 22.58 -42.71 17.51
N ARG A 161 22.22 -43.97 17.17
CA ARG A 161 22.31 -45.11 18.09
C ARG A 161 23.71 -45.31 18.66
N ILE A 162 24.77 -45.06 17.88
CA ILE A 162 26.13 -45.19 18.38
C ILE A 162 26.40 -44.17 19.50
N LEU A 163 25.93 -42.92 19.38
CA LEU A 163 26.08 -41.91 20.43
C LEU A 163 25.14 -42.16 21.61
N GLU A 164 23.92 -42.65 21.35
CA GLU A 164 22.98 -43.05 22.40
C GLU A 164 23.50 -44.24 23.23
N ASP A 165 24.12 -45.23 22.58
CA ASP A 165 24.83 -46.34 23.23
C ASP A 165 25.97 -45.86 24.13
N CYS A 166 26.55 -44.69 23.84
CA CYS A 166 27.58 -44.04 24.64
C CYS A 166 27.00 -43.07 25.69
N ASP A 167 25.67 -43.03 25.86
CA ASP A 167 24.93 -42.12 26.74
C ASP A 167 25.29 -40.64 26.49
N TYR A 168 25.25 -40.25 25.20
CA TYR A 168 25.62 -38.91 24.77
C TYR A 168 24.49 -38.16 24.05
N PRO A 169 23.65 -37.38 24.76
CA PRO A 169 22.49 -36.72 24.18
C PRO A 169 22.79 -35.37 23.49
N GLU A 170 23.99 -34.82 23.67
CA GLU A 170 24.39 -33.50 23.16
C GLU A 170 24.72 -33.57 21.66
N MET A 171 23.69 -33.70 20.81
CA MET A 171 23.88 -33.85 19.36
C MET A 171 22.87 -33.05 18.53
N LYS A 172 23.25 -32.78 17.28
CA LYS A 172 22.36 -32.26 16.22
C LYS A 172 22.56 -33.04 14.93
N ILE A 173 21.54 -33.12 14.09
CA ILE A 173 21.52 -34.00 12.91
C ILE A 173 21.41 -33.20 11.63
N SER A 174 22.14 -33.59 10.58
CA SER A 174 21.92 -33.07 9.24
C SER A 174 21.83 -34.20 8.22
N LEU A 175 20.79 -34.14 7.39
CA LEU A 175 20.55 -34.95 6.20
C LEU A 175 20.69 -34.04 4.98
N LYS A 176 21.78 -34.13 4.20
CA LYS A 176 21.99 -33.25 3.04
C LYS A 176 21.93 -34.02 1.74
N ALA A 177 21.14 -33.53 0.80
CA ALA A 177 21.11 -34.02 -0.56
C ALA A 177 21.27 -32.84 -1.52
N SER A 178 21.81 -33.11 -2.70
CA SER A 178 21.84 -32.13 -3.79
C SER A 178 20.48 -32.00 -4.46
N ASP A 179 19.58 -32.98 -4.36
CA ASP A 179 18.17 -32.81 -4.75
C ASP A 179 17.34 -32.29 -3.55
N PRO A 180 16.73 -31.10 -3.65
CA PRO A 180 15.87 -30.57 -2.59
C PRO A 180 14.70 -31.49 -2.23
N ARG A 181 14.11 -32.23 -3.20
CA ARG A 181 12.95 -33.09 -2.91
C ARG A 181 13.34 -34.24 -1.99
N MET A 182 14.42 -34.96 -2.33
CA MET A 182 14.99 -36.01 -1.47
C MET A 182 15.36 -35.48 -0.08
N MET A 183 15.99 -34.29 0.00
CA MET A 183 16.35 -33.68 1.28
C MET A 183 15.10 -33.42 2.14
N ILE A 184 14.07 -32.79 1.56
CA ILE A 184 12.81 -32.49 2.25
C ILE A 184 12.16 -33.77 2.75
N GLU A 185 12.08 -34.80 1.91
CA GLU A 185 11.50 -36.09 2.26
C GLU A 185 12.26 -36.77 3.41
N ALA A 186 13.60 -36.76 3.38
CA ALA A 186 14.43 -37.37 4.41
C ALA A 186 14.24 -36.69 5.77
N TYR A 187 14.23 -35.35 5.82
CA TYR A 187 13.98 -34.63 7.08
C TYR A 187 12.58 -34.85 7.62
N ARG A 188 11.55 -34.85 6.77
CA ARG A 188 10.16 -35.14 7.21
C ARG A 188 10.06 -36.53 7.84
N LYS A 189 10.66 -37.55 7.21
CA LYS A 189 10.67 -38.92 7.76
C LYS A 189 11.42 -39.03 9.08
N LEU A 190 12.54 -38.32 9.24
CA LEU A 190 13.31 -38.36 10.49
C LEU A 190 12.66 -37.53 11.62
N ALA A 191 11.93 -36.46 11.28
CA ALA A 191 11.38 -35.51 12.25
C ALA A 191 10.50 -36.16 13.32
N ASP A 192 9.75 -37.21 12.97
CA ASP A 192 8.83 -37.93 13.86
C ASP A 192 9.50 -39.04 14.67
N GLN A 193 10.78 -39.34 14.41
CA GLN A 193 11.49 -40.47 15.03
C GLN A 193 12.48 -40.05 16.11
N VAL A 194 12.88 -38.78 16.14
CA VAL A 194 13.86 -38.24 17.08
C VAL A 194 13.44 -36.88 17.59
N ASP A 195 14.04 -36.38 18.67
CA ASP A 195 13.81 -35.05 19.24
C ASP A 195 15.06 -34.14 19.15
N TYR A 196 16.12 -34.58 18.45
CA TYR A 196 17.34 -33.78 18.29
C TYR A 196 17.15 -32.58 17.33
N PRO A 197 17.92 -31.49 17.52
CA PRO A 197 17.96 -30.35 16.60
C PRO A 197 18.44 -30.72 15.20
N PHE A 198 17.88 -30.07 14.19
CA PHE A 198 18.26 -30.26 12.79
C PHE A 198 19.07 -29.08 12.23
N HIS A 199 20.20 -29.41 11.62
CA HIS A 199 21.03 -28.52 10.81
C HIS A 199 20.70 -28.69 9.34
N LEU A 200 19.82 -27.83 8.82
CA LEU A 200 19.37 -27.91 7.43
C LEU A 200 20.43 -27.34 6.47
N GLY A 201 20.47 -27.90 5.27
CA GLY A 201 21.33 -27.38 4.20
C GLY A 201 21.24 -28.24 2.95
N VAL A 202 20.99 -27.61 1.82
CA VAL A 202 21.16 -28.25 0.51
C VAL A 202 22.66 -28.30 0.22
N THR A 203 23.20 -29.48 -0.11
CA THR A 203 24.60 -29.60 -0.53
C THR A 203 24.72 -29.38 -2.03
N GLU A 204 25.88 -28.92 -2.50
CA GLU A 204 26.14 -28.70 -3.94
C GLU A 204 25.02 -27.87 -4.60
N ALA A 205 24.68 -26.73 -3.99
CA ALA A 205 23.57 -25.93 -4.48
C ALA A 205 23.90 -25.26 -5.84
N GLY A 206 25.19 -24.95 -6.06
CA GLY A 206 25.71 -24.38 -7.31
C GLY A 206 26.23 -22.95 -7.12
N THR A 207 26.35 -22.22 -8.23
CA THR A 207 26.68 -20.79 -8.24
C THR A 207 25.60 -19.95 -7.55
N PRO A 208 25.86 -18.70 -7.11
CA PRO A 208 24.90 -17.86 -6.40
C PRO A 208 23.47 -17.87 -6.98
N GLY A 209 23.30 -17.64 -8.28
CA GLY A 209 21.95 -17.57 -8.88
C GLY A 209 21.15 -18.86 -8.69
N VAL A 210 21.69 -20.00 -9.15
CA VAL A 210 20.98 -21.29 -9.08
C VAL A 210 20.96 -21.84 -7.64
N GLY A 211 22.06 -21.69 -6.92
CA GLY A 211 22.24 -22.19 -5.56
C GLY A 211 21.35 -21.50 -4.54
N THR A 212 21.11 -20.19 -4.69
CA THR A 212 20.17 -19.43 -3.85
C THR A 212 18.75 -19.94 -4.03
N ILE A 213 18.27 -20.08 -5.27
CA ILE A 213 16.91 -20.58 -5.55
C ILE A 213 16.74 -21.99 -4.97
N LYS A 214 17.71 -22.87 -5.24
CA LYS A 214 17.69 -24.26 -4.81
C LYS A 214 17.69 -24.40 -3.28
N SER A 215 18.48 -23.57 -2.60
CA SER A 215 18.53 -23.51 -1.14
C SER A 215 17.25 -22.92 -0.55
N ALA A 216 16.70 -21.85 -1.14
CA ALA A 216 15.45 -21.24 -0.71
C ALA A 216 14.26 -22.22 -0.82
N VAL A 217 14.18 -23.00 -1.91
CA VAL A 217 13.15 -24.04 -2.08
C VAL A 217 13.32 -25.16 -1.05
N GLY A 218 14.54 -25.68 -0.89
CA GLY A 218 14.81 -26.80 0.03
C GLY A 218 14.63 -26.44 1.50
N LEU A 219 15.23 -25.33 1.93
CA LEU A 219 15.16 -24.85 3.30
C LEU A 219 13.77 -24.27 3.60
N GLY A 220 13.23 -23.45 2.71
CA GLY A 220 11.96 -22.76 2.90
C GLY A 220 10.79 -23.71 3.12
N ALA A 221 10.74 -24.84 2.39
CA ALA A 221 9.74 -25.88 2.58
C ALA A 221 9.73 -26.43 4.02
N LEU A 222 10.88 -26.91 4.51
CA LEU A 222 11.01 -27.47 5.86
C LEU A 222 10.77 -26.43 6.95
N LEU A 223 11.33 -25.22 6.76
CA LEU A 223 11.19 -24.12 7.72
C LEU A 223 9.73 -23.66 7.84
N SER A 224 8.97 -23.63 6.74
CA SER A 224 7.54 -23.31 6.76
C SER A 224 6.69 -24.32 7.53
N GLU A 225 7.18 -25.56 7.66
CA GLU A 225 6.60 -26.65 8.45
C GLU A 225 7.10 -26.66 9.89
N GLY A 226 7.96 -25.70 10.26
CA GLY A 226 8.56 -25.62 11.59
C GLY A 226 9.69 -26.63 11.83
N ILE A 227 10.20 -27.28 10.79
CA ILE A 227 11.30 -28.24 10.85
C ILE A 227 12.61 -27.49 10.59
N GLY A 228 13.56 -27.58 11.53
CA GLY A 228 14.87 -26.95 11.43
C GLY A 228 15.19 -26.05 12.62
N ASP A 229 16.44 -26.09 13.07
CA ASP A 229 16.91 -25.36 14.26
C ASP A 229 18.15 -24.50 13.95
N THR A 230 18.85 -24.87 12.89
CA THR A 230 19.96 -24.11 12.34
C THR A 230 20.08 -24.39 10.85
N ILE A 231 20.53 -23.43 10.07
CA ILE A 231 20.63 -23.55 8.63
C ILE A 231 22.04 -23.25 8.13
N ARG A 232 22.40 -23.80 6.97
CA ARG A 232 23.53 -23.36 6.17
C ARG A 232 23.17 -23.44 4.69
N VAL A 233 23.33 -22.32 4.00
CA VAL A 233 23.32 -22.25 2.53
C VAL A 233 24.71 -22.63 2.03
N SER A 234 24.83 -23.38 0.94
CA SER A 234 26.15 -23.84 0.42
C SER A 234 26.32 -23.40 -1.04
N LEU A 235 27.01 -22.29 -1.26
CA LEU A 235 27.19 -21.66 -2.58
C LEU A 235 28.65 -21.76 -3.05
N SER A 236 28.85 -21.85 -4.36
CA SER A 236 30.16 -21.67 -5.00
C SER A 236 30.51 -20.18 -5.13
N ALA A 237 30.65 -19.48 -4.00
CA ALA A 237 30.87 -18.03 -3.90
C ALA A 237 31.67 -17.64 -2.66
N ASP A 238 31.77 -16.35 -2.32
CA ASP A 238 32.25 -15.91 -1.01
C ASP A 238 31.35 -16.47 0.11
N PRO A 239 31.89 -16.95 1.25
CA PRO A 239 31.07 -17.55 2.31
C PRO A 239 30.18 -16.53 3.05
N THR A 240 30.41 -15.22 2.91
CA THR A 240 29.50 -14.18 3.42
C THR A 240 28.18 -14.13 2.65
N GLU A 241 28.19 -14.48 1.36
CA GLU A 241 26.98 -14.64 0.55
C GLU A 241 26.10 -15.80 1.06
N GLU A 242 26.72 -16.89 1.54
CA GLU A 242 25.98 -17.99 2.18
C GLU A 242 25.22 -17.52 3.43
N VAL A 243 25.84 -16.62 4.22
CA VAL A 243 25.23 -16.04 5.42
C VAL A 243 24.07 -15.12 5.05
N ARG A 244 24.27 -14.21 4.11
CA ARG A 244 23.25 -13.26 3.64
C ARG A 244 22.01 -13.99 3.15
N VAL A 245 22.18 -14.93 2.22
CA VAL A 245 21.07 -15.73 1.68
C VAL A 245 20.38 -16.54 2.79
N GLY A 246 21.14 -17.07 3.75
CA GLY A 246 20.56 -17.76 4.91
C GLY A 246 19.68 -16.84 5.75
N ILE A 247 20.16 -15.63 6.07
CA ILE A 247 19.40 -14.62 6.81
C ILE A 247 18.14 -14.24 6.04
N ASP A 248 18.24 -14.00 4.73
CA ASP A 248 17.10 -13.59 3.90
C ASP A 248 16.03 -14.66 3.78
N ILE A 249 16.41 -15.95 3.72
CA ILE A 249 15.46 -17.06 3.78
C ILE A 249 14.69 -17.05 5.11
N LEU A 250 15.38 -16.83 6.24
CA LEU A 250 14.72 -16.76 7.55
C LEU A 250 13.83 -15.53 7.67
N LYS A 251 14.28 -14.36 7.19
CA LYS A 251 13.50 -13.12 7.16
C LYS A 251 12.22 -13.27 6.32
N SER A 252 12.33 -13.89 5.15
CA SER A 252 11.20 -14.11 4.23
C SER A 252 10.08 -14.96 4.85
N LEU A 253 10.40 -15.80 5.83
CA LEU A 253 9.44 -16.62 6.59
C LEU A 253 9.04 -15.99 7.94
N GLY A 254 9.55 -14.79 8.27
CA GLY A 254 9.33 -14.13 9.55
C GLY A 254 10.01 -14.85 10.74
N LEU A 255 11.01 -15.69 10.49
CA LEU A 255 11.70 -16.52 11.49
C LEU A 255 12.94 -15.85 12.10
N ARG A 256 13.47 -14.78 11.47
CA ARG A 256 14.57 -13.95 11.99
C ARG A 256 14.21 -12.47 11.80
N LYS A 257 14.46 -11.65 12.81
CA LYS A 257 14.26 -10.19 12.81
C LYS A 257 15.61 -9.47 12.87
N GLY A 258 15.74 -8.32 12.21
CA GLY A 258 16.96 -7.47 12.20
C GLY A 258 17.79 -7.53 10.92
N GLY A 259 18.49 -6.43 10.59
CA GLY A 259 19.24 -6.17 9.35
C GLY A 259 18.38 -5.54 8.24
N LEU A 260 19.02 -4.90 7.25
CA LEU A 260 18.35 -4.26 6.10
C LEU A 260 17.38 -5.24 5.40
N THR A 261 16.11 -4.88 5.28
CA THR A 261 15.11 -5.64 4.52
C THR A 261 14.80 -4.83 3.26
N PHE A 262 15.61 -5.05 2.24
CA PHE A 262 15.50 -4.29 1.00
C PHE A 262 14.30 -4.75 0.18
N VAL A 263 13.21 -4.00 0.22
CA VAL A 263 12.06 -4.19 -0.66
C VAL A 263 12.16 -3.16 -1.78
N SER A 264 12.58 -3.59 -2.97
CA SER A 264 12.53 -2.77 -4.18
C SER A 264 11.44 -3.25 -5.13
N CYS A 265 10.75 -2.31 -5.75
CA CYS A 265 9.95 -2.62 -6.94
C CYS A 265 10.85 -3.27 -8.01
N PRO A 266 10.41 -4.34 -8.71
CA PRO A 266 11.12 -4.82 -9.88
C PRO A 266 11.17 -3.66 -10.88
N SER A 267 12.38 -3.12 -11.12
CA SER A 267 12.59 -1.99 -12.02
C SER A 267 11.79 -2.17 -13.31
N CYS A 268 11.11 -1.13 -13.77
CA CYS A 268 10.41 -1.11 -15.04
C CYS A 268 10.79 0.16 -15.81
N GLY A 269 10.38 0.28 -17.08
CA GLY A 269 10.64 1.47 -17.92
C GLY A 269 9.96 2.77 -17.44
N ARG A 270 9.62 2.87 -16.15
CA ARG A 270 8.86 3.95 -15.50
C ARG A 270 9.65 4.60 -14.37
N ALA A 271 10.95 4.36 -14.30
CA ALA A 271 11.84 4.90 -13.27
C ALA A 271 12.44 6.24 -13.74
N ASP A 272 12.06 7.36 -13.10
CA ASP A 272 12.65 8.70 -13.36
C ASP A 272 14.07 8.86 -12.75
N VAL A 273 14.48 7.90 -11.92
CA VAL A 273 15.82 7.75 -11.36
C VAL A 273 16.30 6.36 -11.76
N ASP A 274 17.60 6.15 -11.93
CA ASP A 274 18.13 4.80 -12.12
C ASP A 274 17.93 4.00 -10.82
N LEU A 275 16.75 3.39 -10.70
CA LEU A 275 16.28 2.66 -9.53
C LEU A 275 17.21 1.51 -9.20
N VAL A 276 17.84 0.90 -10.21
CA VAL A 276 18.80 -0.20 -10.03
C VAL A 276 20.09 0.35 -9.45
N LYS A 277 20.58 1.49 -9.95
CA LYS A 277 21.77 2.15 -9.42
C LYS A 277 21.54 2.73 -8.02
N LEU A 278 20.42 3.41 -7.77
CA LEU A 278 20.10 3.95 -6.45
C LEU A 278 19.86 2.84 -5.43
N ALA A 279 19.14 1.78 -5.80
CA ALA A 279 18.99 0.57 -4.99
C ALA A 279 20.34 0.02 -4.57
N LYS A 280 21.25 -0.13 -5.55
CA LYS A 280 22.60 -0.63 -5.33
C LYS A 280 23.46 0.32 -4.51
N GLU A 281 23.38 1.64 -4.73
CA GLU A 281 24.10 2.65 -3.95
C GLU A 281 23.63 2.66 -2.50
N VAL A 282 22.32 2.53 -2.25
CA VAL A 282 21.75 2.39 -0.91
C VAL A 282 22.18 1.04 -0.29
N GLU A 283 22.06 -0.07 -1.01
CA GLU A 283 22.48 -1.39 -0.52
C GLU A 283 23.98 -1.45 -0.19
N ASP A 284 24.82 -0.82 -1.02
CA ASP A 284 26.27 -0.73 -0.84
C ASP A 284 26.65 0.21 0.32
N GLU A 285 25.95 1.32 0.50
CA GLU A 285 26.18 2.28 1.58
C GLU A 285 25.76 1.72 2.94
N PHE A 286 24.62 1.03 3.00
CA PHE A 286 24.06 0.44 4.22
C PHE A 286 24.52 -1.02 4.44
N ARG A 287 25.55 -1.48 3.73
CA ARG A 287 26.18 -2.79 3.98
C ARG A 287 26.64 -2.89 5.44
N GLY A 288 26.11 -3.89 6.16
CA GLY A 288 26.46 -4.14 7.56
C GLY A 288 25.61 -3.39 8.59
N LEU A 289 24.57 -2.66 8.16
CA LEU A 289 23.62 -2.03 9.06
C LEU A 289 22.61 -3.07 9.61
N ASN A 290 22.44 -3.11 10.93
CA ASN A 290 21.60 -4.09 11.63
C ASN A 290 20.12 -3.65 11.81
N GLU A 291 19.72 -2.52 11.23
CA GLU A 291 18.40 -1.91 11.42
C GLU A 291 17.47 -2.07 10.20
N GLU A 292 16.16 -1.99 10.41
CA GLU A 292 15.11 -2.35 9.43
C GLU A 292 14.60 -1.11 8.66
N ILE A 293 14.67 -1.12 7.31
CA ILE A 293 14.33 0.00 6.42
C ILE A 293 13.59 -0.55 5.18
N HIS A 294 12.45 0.05 4.79
CA HIS A 294 11.60 -0.36 3.64
C HIS A 294 11.34 0.82 2.66
N ILE A 295 11.17 0.57 1.34
CA ILE A 295 11.09 1.60 0.27
C ILE A 295 10.00 1.25 -0.79
N ALA A 296 9.25 2.20 -1.36
CA ALA A 296 8.26 1.90 -2.43
C ALA A 296 7.86 3.07 -3.38
N VAL A 297 7.13 2.76 -4.48
CA VAL A 297 7.00 3.54 -5.76
C VAL A 297 5.56 4.01 -6.11
N MET A 298 5.47 5.09 -6.90
CA MET A 298 4.35 6.05 -7.10
C MET A 298 3.14 5.62 -7.98
N GLY A 299 1.96 6.24 -7.74
CA GLY A 299 0.76 6.20 -8.61
C GLY A 299 0.37 7.60 -9.15
N CYS A 300 -0.26 7.71 -10.34
CA CYS A 300 -0.56 8.98 -11.04
C CYS A 300 -1.89 8.95 -11.82
N VAL A 301 -2.34 10.10 -12.36
CA VAL A 301 -3.61 10.33 -13.07
C VAL A 301 -3.34 11.04 -14.41
N PRO A 302 -3.90 10.64 -15.57
CA PRO A 302 -3.63 11.30 -16.86
C PRO A 302 -4.23 12.71 -16.98
N GLU A 303 -3.68 13.50 -17.90
CA GLU A 303 -4.23 14.80 -18.34
C GLU A 303 -5.74 14.75 -18.64
N GLY A 304 -6.45 15.83 -18.34
CA GLY A 304 -7.87 16.01 -18.61
C GLY A 304 -8.81 15.39 -17.57
N GLN A 305 -8.30 14.63 -16.60
CA GLN A 305 -9.10 14.18 -15.45
C GLN A 305 -9.41 15.37 -14.54
N SER A 306 -10.68 15.51 -14.17
CA SER A 306 -11.14 16.65 -13.38
C SER A 306 -10.95 16.41 -11.90
N VAL A 307 -10.23 17.28 -11.22
CA VAL A 307 -10.13 17.34 -9.75
C VAL A 307 -11.18 18.30 -9.21
N VAL A 308 -11.84 17.92 -8.12
CA VAL A 308 -12.80 18.78 -7.42
C VAL A 308 -12.03 19.77 -6.55
N THR A 309 -11.95 21.02 -7.01
CA THR A 309 -11.29 22.12 -6.27
C THR A 309 -12.33 23.09 -5.68
N ARG A 310 -11.92 23.91 -4.72
CA ARG A 310 -12.77 24.91 -4.07
C ARG A 310 -13.33 25.95 -5.03
N GLN A 311 -12.56 26.34 -6.04
CA GLN A 311 -12.96 27.34 -7.04
C GLN A 311 -13.67 26.69 -8.25
N GLY A 312 -14.04 25.41 -8.14
CA GLY A 312 -14.63 24.61 -9.21
C GLY A 312 -13.68 23.55 -9.76
N PRO A 313 -14.17 22.61 -10.59
CA PRO A 313 -13.35 21.58 -11.20
C PRO A 313 -12.23 22.16 -12.06
N LYS A 314 -11.05 21.57 -11.90
CA LYS A 314 -9.90 21.83 -12.76
C LYS A 314 -9.38 20.53 -13.36
N PRO A 315 -8.96 20.51 -14.64
CA PRO A 315 -8.12 19.44 -15.16
C PRO A 315 -6.86 19.30 -14.28
N ILE A 316 -6.47 18.08 -13.96
CA ILE A 316 -5.40 17.81 -12.97
C ILE A 316 -4.08 18.49 -13.34
N GLU A 317 -3.78 18.61 -14.63
CA GLU A 317 -2.59 19.28 -15.16
C GLU A 317 -2.55 20.79 -14.90
N THR A 318 -3.69 21.39 -14.54
CA THR A 318 -3.81 22.83 -14.23
C THR A 318 -3.92 23.12 -12.72
N VAL A 319 -3.97 22.08 -11.89
CA VAL A 319 -4.02 22.24 -10.43
C VAL A 319 -2.63 22.60 -9.92
N SER A 320 -2.57 23.58 -9.01
CA SER A 320 -1.32 24.16 -8.49
C SER A 320 -1.37 24.32 -6.97
N GLU A 321 -0.27 24.76 -6.37
CA GLU A 321 -0.14 25.00 -4.92
C GLU A 321 -1.00 26.17 -4.40
N THR A 322 -1.65 26.90 -5.31
CA THR A 322 -2.63 27.95 -4.97
C THR A 322 -4.05 27.41 -4.82
N ASP A 323 -4.27 26.15 -5.19
CA ASP A 323 -5.57 25.52 -5.17
C ASP A 323 -5.83 24.77 -3.88
N GLU A 324 -7.12 24.64 -3.54
CA GLU A 324 -7.59 23.76 -2.48
C GLU A 324 -8.49 22.68 -3.09
N VAL A 325 -8.30 21.43 -2.70
CA VAL A 325 -9.01 20.26 -3.25
C VAL A 325 -9.86 19.57 -2.19
N LEU A 326 -10.99 19.00 -2.62
CA LEU A 326 -11.90 18.28 -1.72
C LEU A 326 -11.27 16.96 -1.28
N THR A 327 -11.10 16.80 0.02
CA THR A 327 -10.50 15.61 0.63
C THR A 327 -11.55 14.57 1.02
N HIS A 328 -11.09 13.39 1.41
CA HIS A 328 -11.97 12.35 1.94
C HIS A 328 -12.66 12.70 3.26
N ALA A 329 -12.10 13.63 4.03
CA ALA A 329 -12.71 14.14 5.25
C ALA A 329 -13.93 15.04 4.95
N GLY A 330 -14.18 15.35 3.67
CA GLY A 330 -15.25 16.25 3.27
C GLY A 330 -14.91 17.72 3.48
N GLU A 331 -13.63 18.07 3.50
CA GLU A 331 -13.17 19.45 3.66
C GLU A 331 -12.18 19.79 2.55
N TYR A 332 -12.08 21.07 2.20
CA TYR A 332 -11.05 21.56 1.31
C TYR A 332 -9.72 21.68 2.05
N ARG A 333 -8.64 21.29 1.37
CA ARG A 333 -7.26 21.45 1.86
C ARG A 333 -6.36 21.92 0.74
N LYS A 334 -5.35 22.69 1.11
CA LYS A 334 -4.39 23.27 0.17
C LYS A 334 -3.58 22.16 -0.51
N VAL A 335 -3.34 22.34 -1.80
CA VAL A 335 -2.35 21.56 -2.54
C VAL A 335 -0.98 22.05 -2.11
N GLU A 336 -0.15 21.17 -1.55
CA GLU A 336 1.22 21.51 -1.17
C GLU A 336 2.16 21.46 -2.37
N TRP A 337 1.88 20.56 -3.31
CA TRP A 337 2.72 20.30 -4.48
C TRP A 337 1.92 19.59 -5.58
N ALA A 338 2.13 19.97 -6.84
CA ALA A 338 1.69 19.22 -8.02
C ALA A 338 2.88 18.64 -8.83
N SER A 339 2.76 17.41 -9.31
CA SER A 339 3.79 16.72 -10.12
C SER A 339 3.28 16.29 -11.48
N THR A 340 4.19 16.21 -12.45
CA THR A 340 3.91 15.81 -13.84
C THR A 340 5.01 14.88 -14.34
N HIS A 341 4.62 13.74 -14.90
CA HIS A 341 5.51 12.69 -15.37
C HIS A 341 5.12 12.24 -16.77
N ALA A 342 6.11 11.92 -17.61
CA ALA A 342 5.80 11.27 -18.89
C ALA A 342 5.42 9.81 -18.62
N PHE A 343 4.43 9.30 -19.35
CA PHE A 343 3.92 7.96 -19.19
C PHE A 343 3.64 7.33 -20.55
N ASP A 344 4.13 6.12 -20.73
CA ASP A 344 3.78 5.25 -21.84
C ASP A 344 3.41 3.86 -21.32
N GLY A 345 2.19 3.41 -21.61
CA GLY A 345 1.68 2.10 -21.20
C GLY A 345 0.18 2.09 -20.94
N GLU A 346 -0.29 1.16 -20.10
CA GLU A 346 -1.72 1.04 -19.82
C GLU A 346 -2.15 1.77 -18.55
N LEU A 347 -3.28 2.45 -18.63
CA LEU A 347 -4.04 2.98 -17.50
C LEU A 347 -5.19 2.03 -17.14
N VAL A 348 -5.59 2.06 -15.88
CA VAL A 348 -6.82 1.43 -15.39
C VAL A 348 -7.97 2.43 -15.52
N GLU A 349 -8.92 2.14 -16.39
CA GLU A 349 -10.19 2.86 -16.51
C GLU A 349 -11.24 2.20 -15.62
N VAL A 350 -11.67 2.91 -14.58
CA VAL A 350 -12.74 2.51 -13.67
C VAL A 350 -14.01 3.28 -14.05
N GLN A 351 -15.12 2.58 -14.20
CA GLN A 351 -16.42 3.19 -14.52
C GLN A 351 -17.35 3.12 -13.30
N PRO A 352 -17.47 4.18 -12.49
CA PRO A 352 -18.42 4.21 -11.38
C PRO A 352 -19.87 4.31 -11.89
N THR A 353 -20.81 3.88 -11.07
CA THR A 353 -22.24 3.94 -11.39
C THR A 353 -22.74 5.38 -11.39
N GLY A 354 -23.11 5.89 -12.57
CA GLY A 354 -23.68 7.23 -12.71
C GLY A 354 -22.65 8.36 -12.80
N PHE A 355 -21.36 8.03 -12.93
CA PHE A 355 -20.28 8.99 -13.10
C PHE A 355 -19.56 8.82 -14.45
N VAL A 356 -18.71 9.76 -14.79
CA VAL A 356 -17.75 9.62 -15.89
C VAL A 356 -16.64 8.61 -15.51
N PRO A 357 -16.01 7.91 -16.46
CA PRO A 357 -14.90 7.02 -16.16
C PRO A 357 -13.70 7.79 -15.61
N VAL A 358 -13.09 7.23 -14.56
CA VAL A 358 -11.84 7.68 -13.97
C VAL A 358 -10.71 6.80 -14.48
N ARG A 359 -9.62 7.41 -14.95
CA ARG A 359 -8.44 6.72 -15.45
C ARG A 359 -7.27 7.00 -14.53
N LEU A 360 -6.51 5.97 -14.20
CA LEU A 360 -5.44 6.02 -13.21
C LEU A 360 -4.31 5.07 -13.62
N THR A 361 -3.08 5.30 -13.15
CA THR A 361 -2.06 4.25 -13.23
C THR A 361 -2.43 3.08 -12.30
N GLU A 362 -1.92 1.89 -12.59
CA GLU A 362 -2.30 0.66 -11.88
C GLU A 362 -2.13 0.72 -10.36
N ASN A 363 -1.10 1.44 -9.88
CA ASN A 363 -0.76 1.51 -8.46
C ASN A 363 -1.47 2.64 -7.72
N HIS A 364 -2.24 3.51 -8.41
CA HIS A 364 -2.85 4.66 -7.76
C HIS A 364 -3.89 4.21 -6.71
N PRO A 365 -3.77 4.61 -5.43
CA PRO A 365 -4.70 4.17 -4.40
C PRO A 365 -6.06 4.86 -4.52
N VAL A 366 -7.12 4.05 -4.54
CA VAL A 366 -8.51 4.48 -4.64
C VAL A 366 -9.26 4.04 -3.38
N TRP A 367 -10.08 4.93 -2.82
CA TRP A 367 -10.85 4.62 -1.63
C TRP A 367 -12.04 3.69 -1.96
N ALA A 368 -11.90 2.40 -1.64
CA ALA A 368 -12.83 1.37 -2.10
C ALA A 368 -12.91 0.15 -1.16
N PHE A 369 -13.94 -0.67 -1.36
CA PHE A 369 -14.05 -1.99 -0.73
C PHE A 369 -14.71 -3.02 -1.65
N PRO A 370 -14.40 -4.33 -1.47
CA PRO A 370 -15.01 -5.39 -2.24
C PRO A 370 -16.46 -5.63 -1.81
N ARG A 371 -17.29 -5.97 -2.80
CA ARG A 371 -18.67 -6.47 -2.57
C ARG A 371 -18.79 -7.88 -3.15
N PRO A 372 -18.46 -8.91 -2.36
CA PRO A 372 -18.38 -10.28 -2.84
C PRO A 372 -19.74 -10.80 -3.29
N MET A 373 -19.74 -11.64 -4.33
CA MET A 373 -20.93 -12.38 -4.75
C MET A 373 -21.27 -13.45 -3.70
N ARG A 374 -22.55 -13.60 -3.40
CA ARG A 374 -23.07 -14.64 -2.51
C ARG A 374 -24.06 -15.50 -3.29
N LEU A 375 -23.99 -16.81 -3.07
CA LEU A 375 -25.01 -17.74 -3.54
C LEU A 375 -26.26 -17.56 -2.68
N LYS A 376 -27.38 -17.18 -3.29
CA LYS A 376 -28.69 -17.12 -2.63
C LYS A 376 -29.71 -17.85 -3.50
N ALA A 377 -30.27 -18.93 -2.98
CA ALA A 377 -31.23 -19.79 -3.69
C ALA A 377 -30.69 -20.29 -5.06
N GLY A 378 -29.45 -20.78 -5.09
CA GLY A 378 -28.82 -21.33 -6.30
C GLY A 378 -28.45 -20.29 -7.37
N ARG A 379 -28.64 -19.00 -7.12
CA ARG A 379 -28.24 -17.90 -8.01
C ARG A 379 -27.19 -17.03 -7.34
N GLU A 380 -26.15 -16.68 -8.09
CA GLU A 380 -25.18 -15.70 -7.60
C GLU A 380 -25.80 -14.31 -7.59
N ARG A 381 -25.81 -13.68 -6.40
CA ARG A 381 -26.29 -12.32 -6.21
C ARG A 381 -25.30 -11.53 -5.38
N ARG A 382 -25.12 -10.25 -5.74
CA ARG A 382 -24.39 -9.31 -4.89
C ARG A 382 -25.34 -8.72 -3.84
N PRO A 383 -24.90 -8.61 -2.58
CA PRO A 383 -25.68 -7.93 -1.55
C PRO A 383 -25.88 -6.45 -1.91
N HIS A 384 -26.90 -5.82 -1.32
CA HIS A 384 -27.07 -4.37 -1.38
C HIS A 384 -25.90 -3.69 -0.67
N VAL A 385 -25.38 -2.58 -1.18
CA VAL A 385 -24.25 -1.83 -0.57
C VAL A 385 -24.53 -1.54 0.92
N GLN A 386 -25.74 -1.05 1.24
CA GLN A 386 -26.21 -0.86 2.62
C GLN A 386 -26.01 -2.08 3.51
N ALA A 387 -26.30 -3.29 3.02
CA ALA A 387 -26.14 -4.52 3.80
C ALA A 387 -24.67 -4.86 4.06
N VAL A 388 -23.77 -4.50 3.14
CA VAL A 388 -22.32 -4.70 3.30
C VAL A 388 -21.76 -3.70 4.31
N LEU A 389 -22.18 -2.44 4.24
CA LEU A 389 -21.82 -1.40 5.22
C LEU A 389 -22.32 -1.75 6.62
N THR A 390 -23.58 -2.19 6.73
CA THR A 390 -24.17 -2.63 8.02
C THR A 390 -23.44 -3.85 8.61
N ALA A 391 -22.79 -4.65 7.77
CA ALA A 391 -21.96 -5.78 8.20
C ALA A 391 -20.51 -5.37 8.57
N GLY A 392 -20.20 -4.08 8.66
CA GLY A 392 -18.91 -3.56 9.08
C GLY A 392 -17.87 -3.41 7.96
N ALA A 393 -18.28 -3.41 6.69
CA ALA A 393 -17.33 -3.10 5.62
C ALA A 393 -17.01 -1.63 5.59
N GLU A 394 -15.73 -1.32 5.69
CA GLU A 394 -15.20 0.03 5.61
C GLU A 394 -14.36 0.19 4.35
N PRO A 395 -14.44 1.37 3.71
CA PRO A 395 -13.64 1.65 2.54
C PRO A 395 -12.16 1.80 2.96
N ARG A 396 -11.24 1.29 2.14
CA ARG A 396 -9.78 1.39 2.36
C ARG A 396 -9.06 1.83 1.09
N TRP A 397 -7.81 2.27 1.19
CA TRP A 397 -6.99 2.58 0.02
C TRP A 397 -6.60 1.29 -0.71
N VAL A 398 -7.00 1.18 -1.97
CA VAL A 398 -6.75 0.00 -2.80
C VAL A 398 -6.14 0.43 -4.13
N PRO A 399 -5.03 -0.18 -4.57
CA PRO A 399 -4.47 0.11 -5.90
C PRO A 399 -5.52 -0.09 -7.00
N ALA A 400 -5.59 0.86 -7.94
CA ALA A 400 -6.56 0.84 -9.04
C ALA A 400 -6.56 -0.50 -9.80
N GLY A 401 -5.39 -1.12 -10.00
CA GLY A 401 -5.21 -2.42 -10.64
C GLY A 401 -5.90 -3.60 -9.97
N GLN A 402 -6.22 -3.48 -8.68
CA GLN A 402 -6.92 -4.50 -7.91
C GLN A 402 -8.44 -4.36 -7.94
N LEU A 403 -8.95 -3.20 -8.37
CA LEU A 403 -10.39 -2.97 -8.49
C LEU A 403 -11.02 -3.95 -9.48
N ARG A 404 -12.24 -4.39 -9.19
CA ARG A 404 -13.02 -5.27 -10.07
C ARG A 404 -14.44 -4.75 -10.22
N ALA A 405 -15.10 -5.17 -11.29
CA ALA A 405 -16.52 -4.90 -11.47
C ALA A 405 -17.33 -5.38 -10.24
N GLY A 406 -18.23 -4.52 -9.80
CA GLY A 406 -19.13 -4.71 -8.68
C GLY A 406 -18.56 -4.37 -7.30
N TRP A 407 -17.28 -3.98 -7.19
CA TRP A 407 -16.71 -3.29 -6.02
C TRP A 407 -17.44 -1.96 -5.76
N VAL A 408 -17.14 -1.30 -4.64
CA VAL A 408 -17.77 -0.04 -4.23
C VAL A 408 -16.69 1.00 -4.00
N LEU A 409 -16.85 2.18 -4.59
CA LEU A 409 -16.03 3.36 -4.33
C LEU A 409 -16.73 4.27 -3.31
N ALA A 410 -15.93 4.94 -2.48
CA ALA A 410 -16.40 6.01 -1.60
C ALA A 410 -16.11 7.38 -2.25
N TYR A 411 -17.09 8.28 -2.22
CA TYR A 411 -16.96 9.66 -2.69
C TYR A 411 -17.47 10.61 -1.59
N PRO A 412 -16.69 11.64 -1.21
CA PRO A 412 -17.00 12.46 -0.03
C PRO A 412 -18.19 13.40 -0.27
N VAL A 413 -18.89 13.69 0.82
CA VAL A 413 -19.86 14.79 0.92
C VAL A 413 -19.17 15.96 1.61
N LEU A 414 -19.20 17.15 1.04
CA LEU A 414 -18.67 18.36 1.67
C LEU A 414 -19.31 18.57 3.06
N GLN A 415 -18.48 18.70 4.10
CA GLN A 415 -18.89 18.83 5.52
C GLN A 415 -18.73 20.24 6.06
N GLU A 416 -17.94 21.10 5.43
CA GLU A 416 -17.74 22.48 5.90
C GLU A 416 -19.06 23.25 6.01
N LYS A 417 -19.12 24.12 7.03
CA LYS A 417 -20.28 24.94 7.32
C LYS A 417 -19.87 26.39 7.52
N GLU A 418 -20.62 27.28 6.90
CA GLU A 418 -20.54 28.72 7.08
C GLU A 418 -21.97 29.23 7.12
N ASP A 419 -22.34 30.05 8.11
CA ASP A 419 -23.61 30.76 8.07
C ASP A 419 -23.35 32.24 7.79
N ARG A 420 -23.83 32.67 6.64
CA ARG A 420 -23.73 34.05 6.19
C ARG A 420 -25.10 34.69 6.24
N ALA A 421 -25.27 35.68 7.10
CA ALA A 421 -26.53 36.40 7.25
C ALA A 421 -26.71 37.46 6.16
N THR A 422 -25.63 38.19 5.82
CA THR A 422 -25.65 39.27 4.83
C THR A 422 -24.46 39.22 3.87
N LEU A 423 -24.61 39.90 2.73
CA LEU A 423 -23.60 40.08 1.70
C LEU A 423 -23.47 41.57 1.40
N ALA A 424 -22.25 42.11 1.52
CA ALA A 424 -21.95 43.45 1.04
C ALA A 424 -21.93 43.48 -0.50
N ALA A 425 -22.69 44.39 -1.09
CA ALA A 425 -22.82 44.56 -2.52
C ALA A 425 -22.74 46.04 -2.91
N GLU A 426 -21.81 46.37 -3.83
CA GLU A 426 -21.67 47.72 -4.35
C GLU A 426 -23.00 48.20 -4.96
N GLY A 427 -23.51 49.35 -4.51
CA GLY A 427 -24.78 49.91 -4.96
C GLY A 427 -26.03 49.44 -4.20
N PHE A 428 -25.92 48.42 -3.34
CA PHE A 428 -27.04 47.92 -2.50
C PHE A 428 -26.75 47.95 -1.00
N GLY A 429 -25.49 48.13 -0.59
CA GLY A 429 -25.11 48.05 0.82
C GLY A 429 -25.07 46.59 1.29
N GLU A 430 -25.73 46.26 2.39
CA GLU A 430 -25.86 44.88 2.86
C GLU A 430 -27.17 44.25 2.38
N ILE A 431 -27.06 43.14 1.67
CA ILE A 431 -28.20 42.34 1.20
C ILE A 431 -28.34 41.12 2.10
N PRO A 432 -29.55 40.80 2.62
CA PRO A 432 -29.79 39.55 3.32
C PRO A 432 -29.50 38.33 2.43
N VAL A 433 -28.83 37.31 2.98
CA VAL A 433 -28.67 36.01 2.32
C VAL A 433 -29.81 35.11 2.80
N ASP A 434 -31.01 35.41 2.33
CA ASP A 434 -32.26 34.74 2.67
C ASP A 434 -32.86 33.99 1.45
N ASP A 435 -34.06 33.44 1.60
CA ASP A 435 -34.71 32.65 0.55
C ASP A 435 -34.93 33.44 -0.75
N ASP A 436 -35.13 34.76 -0.67
CA ASP A 436 -35.31 35.63 -1.83
C ASP A 436 -33.99 35.82 -2.59
N PHE A 437 -32.90 36.08 -1.87
CA PHE A 437 -31.57 36.12 -2.48
C PHE A 437 -31.16 34.76 -3.07
N MET A 438 -31.41 33.66 -2.37
CA MET A 438 -31.13 32.31 -2.89
C MET A 438 -31.97 31.98 -4.13
N THR A 439 -33.21 32.49 -4.20
CA THR A 439 -34.09 32.33 -5.36
C THR A 439 -33.59 33.15 -6.56
N LEU A 440 -33.21 34.41 -6.34
CA LEU A 440 -32.58 35.25 -7.37
C LEU A 440 -31.30 34.60 -7.92
N ALA A 441 -30.46 34.07 -7.04
CA ALA A 441 -29.25 33.35 -7.43
C ALA A 441 -29.57 32.12 -8.28
N GLY A 442 -30.54 31.30 -7.86
CA GLY A 442 -30.97 30.12 -8.62
C GLY A 442 -31.52 30.47 -10.01
N TYR A 443 -32.41 31.46 -10.10
CA TYR A 443 -32.93 31.95 -11.38
C TYR A 443 -31.85 32.56 -12.26
N TYR A 444 -30.86 33.24 -11.69
CA TYR A 444 -29.73 33.71 -12.48
C TYR A 444 -28.91 32.55 -13.04
N LEU A 445 -28.61 31.56 -12.19
CA LEU A 445 -27.80 30.40 -12.55
C LEU A 445 -28.46 29.51 -13.61
N SER A 446 -29.78 29.43 -13.64
CA SER A 446 -30.51 28.74 -14.71
C SER A 446 -30.85 29.66 -15.89
N GLU A 447 -31.79 30.60 -15.69
CA GLU A 447 -32.46 31.36 -16.75
C GLU A 447 -31.86 32.75 -17.00
N GLY A 448 -30.91 33.18 -16.16
CA GLY A 448 -30.32 34.50 -16.20
C GLY A 448 -29.23 34.66 -17.26
N THR A 449 -29.21 35.84 -17.89
CA THR A 449 -28.10 36.33 -18.70
C THR A 449 -27.92 37.84 -18.52
N ILE A 450 -26.72 38.35 -18.81
CA ILE A 450 -26.36 39.76 -18.66
C ILE A 450 -25.92 40.28 -20.02
N SER A 451 -26.42 41.45 -20.45
CA SER A 451 -25.90 42.15 -21.62
C SER A 451 -24.80 43.15 -21.25
N GLY A 452 -23.97 43.47 -22.24
CA GLY A 452 -22.86 44.42 -22.11
C GLY A 452 -21.52 43.79 -22.46
N THR A 453 -20.44 44.43 -22.00
CA THR A 453 -19.09 43.87 -22.01
C THR A 453 -18.68 43.56 -20.58
N ALA A 454 -17.75 42.60 -20.41
CA ALA A 454 -17.23 42.24 -19.09
C ALA A 454 -16.80 43.50 -18.30
N GLY A 455 -17.31 43.63 -17.07
CA GLY A 455 -17.06 44.79 -16.20
C GLY A 455 -17.92 46.04 -16.48
N LYS A 456 -18.78 46.04 -17.50
CA LYS A 456 -19.80 47.07 -17.77
C LYS A 456 -21.18 46.45 -18.09
N PRO A 457 -21.74 45.61 -17.20
CA PRO A 457 -23.05 45.03 -17.40
C PRO A 457 -24.14 46.09 -17.24
N HIS A 458 -25.14 46.13 -18.11
CA HIS A 458 -26.18 47.18 -18.05
C HIS A 458 -27.61 46.65 -18.02
N GLN A 459 -27.87 45.43 -18.50
CA GLN A 459 -29.19 44.80 -18.39
C GLN A 459 -29.06 43.34 -17.95
N GLN A 460 -30.02 42.90 -17.15
CA GLN A 460 -30.18 41.53 -16.70
C GLN A 460 -31.48 40.99 -17.32
N PHE A 461 -31.40 39.83 -17.93
CA PHE A 461 -32.53 39.14 -18.55
C PHE A 461 -32.72 37.80 -17.88
N PHE A 462 -33.96 37.46 -17.57
CA PHE A 462 -34.36 36.14 -17.06
C PHE A 462 -35.48 35.61 -17.94
N CYS A 463 -35.25 34.48 -18.60
CA CYS A 463 -36.18 33.94 -19.58
C CYS A 463 -36.92 32.72 -19.02
N PHE A 464 -38.23 32.82 -18.82
CA PHE A 464 -39.06 31.71 -18.38
C PHE A 464 -40.01 31.25 -19.48
N HIS A 465 -40.62 30.08 -19.32
CA HIS A 465 -41.74 29.65 -20.17
C HIS A 465 -42.99 30.49 -19.85
N GLU A 466 -43.86 30.76 -20.83
CA GLU A 466 -45.01 31.66 -20.63
C GLU A 466 -46.01 31.21 -19.56
N GLU A 467 -46.10 29.91 -19.32
CA GLU A 467 -46.99 29.30 -18.32
C GLU A 467 -46.46 29.47 -16.88
N GLN A 468 -45.18 29.81 -16.71
CA GLN A 468 -44.52 29.96 -15.41
C GLN A 468 -44.73 31.36 -14.80
N ARG A 469 -45.99 31.82 -14.75
CA ARG A 469 -46.35 33.18 -14.30
C ARG A 469 -45.92 33.48 -12.87
N GLU A 470 -46.01 32.48 -11.99
CA GLU A 470 -45.61 32.60 -10.58
C GLU A 470 -44.12 32.94 -10.42
N TYR A 471 -43.24 32.36 -11.26
CA TYR A 471 -41.80 32.60 -11.17
C TYR A 471 -41.45 34.03 -11.60
N VAL A 472 -42.14 34.52 -12.65
CA VAL A 472 -42.03 35.90 -13.11
C VAL A 472 -42.45 36.87 -12.01
N GLU A 473 -43.64 36.67 -11.42
CA GLU A 473 -44.16 37.54 -10.36
C GLU A 473 -43.26 37.53 -9.12
N ARG A 474 -42.76 36.35 -8.74
CA ARG A 474 -41.81 36.18 -7.63
C ARG A 474 -40.52 36.94 -7.89
N LEU A 475 -39.92 36.79 -9.08
CA LEU A 475 -38.71 37.51 -9.45
C LEU A 475 -38.92 39.04 -9.45
N GLN A 476 -40.05 39.52 -9.99
CA GLN A 476 -40.38 40.95 -9.94
C GLN A 476 -40.47 41.46 -8.50
N GLY A 477 -41.06 40.69 -7.60
CA GLY A 477 -41.13 41.00 -6.16
C GLY A 477 -39.75 41.10 -5.52
N ILE A 478 -38.87 40.14 -5.79
CA ILE A 478 -37.48 40.14 -5.29
C ILE A 478 -36.71 41.36 -5.81
N LEU A 479 -36.81 41.67 -7.10
CA LEU A 479 -36.16 42.83 -7.70
C LEU A 479 -36.69 44.15 -7.11
N ALA A 480 -38.01 44.25 -6.89
CA ALA A 480 -38.61 45.41 -6.22
C ALA A 480 -38.14 45.56 -4.77
N GLY A 481 -37.97 44.45 -4.05
CA GLY A 481 -37.39 44.42 -2.70
C GLY A 481 -35.95 44.96 -2.65
N LEU A 482 -35.19 44.79 -3.73
CA LEU A 482 -33.86 45.40 -3.93
C LEU A 482 -33.92 46.85 -4.43
N GLY A 483 -35.11 47.46 -4.50
CA GLY A 483 -35.31 48.82 -5.00
C GLY A 483 -35.20 48.96 -6.52
N LEU A 484 -35.31 47.87 -7.27
CA LEU A 484 -35.18 47.86 -8.73
C LEU A 484 -36.54 47.78 -9.42
N THR A 485 -36.64 48.42 -10.58
CA THR A 485 -37.78 48.24 -11.48
C THR A 485 -37.43 47.20 -12.56
N SER A 486 -38.43 46.43 -12.95
CA SER A 486 -38.29 45.38 -13.97
C SER A 486 -39.43 45.46 -14.99
N GLN A 487 -39.12 45.21 -16.25
CA GLN A 487 -40.10 45.08 -17.34
C GLN A 487 -40.32 43.61 -17.67
N VAL A 488 -41.52 43.23 -18.09
CA VAL A 488 -41.82 41.87 -18.57
C VAL A 488 -42.17 41.92 -20.05
N ARG A 489 -41.37 41.23 -20.88
CA ARG A 489 -41.64 41.05 -22.30
C ARG A 489 -42.15 39.64 -22.54
N ARG A 490 -43.40 39.51 -22.95
CA ARG A 490 -44.01 38.23 -23.33
C ARG A 490 -43.90 38.00 -24.83
N ARG A 491 -43.51 36.79 -25.22
CA ARG A 491 -43.52 36.25 -26.58
C ARG A 491 -44.36 34.97 -26.58
N ARG A 492 -44.52 34.34 -27.76
CA ARG A 492 -45.41 33.19 -27.97
C ARG A 492 -45.25 32.05 -26.96
N ASP A 493 -44.03 31.77 -26.51
CA ASP A 493 -43.75 30.66 -25.59
C ASP A 493 -42.86 31.07 -24.40
N THR A 494 -42.49 32.37 -24.31
CA THR A 494 -41.53 32.84 -23.30
C THR A 494 -41.98 34.14 -22.62
N ALA A 495 -41.66 34.25 -21.33
CA ALA A 495 -41.80 35.46 -20.54
C ALA A 495 -40.43 35.90 -20.04
N GLU A 496 -39.98 37.07 -20.51
CA GLU A 496 -38.65 37.60 -20.22
C GLU A 496 -38.76 38.75 -19.21
N VAL A 497 -38.13 38.61 -18.04
CA VAL A 497 -38.00 39.68 -17.04
C VAL A 497 -36.70 40.42 -17.29
N ILE A 498 -36.80 41.74 -17.46
CA ILE A 498 -35.69 42.62 -17.83
C ILE A 498 -35.50 43.65 -16.71
N ALA A 499 -34.33 43.65 -16.09
CA ALA A 499 -33.90 44.67 -15.14
C ALA A 499 -32.74 45.48 -15.74
N HIS A 500 -32.71 46.79 -15.43
CA HIS A 500 -31.68 47.71 -15.88
C HIS A 500 -30.90 48.23 -14.68
N SER A 501 -29.89 47.49 -14.24
CA SER A 501 -29.07 47.89 -13.10
C SER A 501 -27.60 47.50 -13.28
N LEU A 502 -26.71 48.49 -13.25
CA LEU A 502 -25.27 48.26 -13.24
C LEU A 502 -24.84 47.55 -11.96
N ALA A 503 -25.40 47.94 -10.82
CA ALA A 503 -25.11 47.35 -9.52
C ALA A 503 -25.50 45.86 -9.47
N LEU A 504 -26.72 45.52 -9.92
CA LEU A 504 -27.17 44.12 -9.96
C LEU A 504 -26.34 43.30 -10.95
N GLY A 505 -26.06 43.87 -12.13
CA GLY A 505 -25.23 43.22 -13.13
C GLY A 505 -23.84 42.87 -12.59
N ARG A 506 -23.17 43.83 -11.94
CA ARG A 506 -21.85 43.60 -11.31
C ARG A 506 -21.91 42.57 -10.20
N LEU A 507 -22.94 42.62 -9.35
CA LEU A 507 -23.14 41.65 -8.29
C LEU A 507 -23.28 40.23 -8.86
N LEU A 508 -24.20 40.02 -9.80
CA LEU A 508 -24.45 38.71 -10.39
C LEU A 508 -23.24 38.20 -11.19
N GLU A 509 -22.59 39.06 -11.99
CA GLU A 509 -21.39 38.70 -12.74
C GLU A 509 -20.23 38.31 -11.83
N SER A 510 -20.00 39.06 -10.75
CA SER A 510 -18.90 38.80 -9.80
C SER A 510 -19.09 37.50 -9.02
N LEU A 511 -20.32 37.22 -8.56
CA LEU A 511 -20.62 36.03 -7.78
C LEU A 511 -20.72 34.79 -8.67
N PHE A 512 -21.40 34.92 -9.80
CA PHE A 512 -21.92 33.78 -10.54
C PHE A 512 -21.32 33.63 -11.93
N GLY A 513 -20.52 34.57 -12.41
CA GLY A 513 -19.90 34.54 -13.74
C GLY A 513 -20.78 35.11 -14.85
N HIS A 514 -20.22 35.16 -16.07
CA HIS A 514 -20.84 35.72 -17.27
C HIS A 514 -21.07 34.64 -18.34
N GLY A 515 -22.30 34.55 -18.87
CA GLY A 515 -22.64 33.54 -19.87
C GLY A 515 -22.72 32.11 -19.33
N ALA A 516 -23.25 31.18 -20.13
CA ALA A 516 -23.69 29.86 -19.64
C ALA A 516 -22.56 28.93 -19.16
N THR A 517 -21.40 28.93 -19.83
CA THR A 517 -20.29 28.01 -19.51
C THR A 517 -19.46 28.46 -18.30
N GLU A 518 -19.48 29.75 -17.96
CA GLU A 518 -18.72 30.31 -16.83
C GLU A 518 -19.55 30.41 -15.54
N LYS A 519 -20.84 30.03 -15.62
CA LYS A 519 -21.74 30.05 -14.46
C LYS A 519 -21.17 29.20 -13.33
N ARG A 520 -21.13 29.71 -12.12
CA ARG A 520 -20.62 29.01 -10.93
C ARG A 520 -21.23 29.60 -9.67
N MET A 521 -21.07 28.94 -8.53
CA MET A 521 -21.42 29.48 -7.23
C MET A 521 -20.15 29.88 -6.47
N PRO A 522 -20.20 30.93 -5.65
CA PRO A 522 -19.16 31.17 -4.65
C PRO A 522 -19.07 29.99 -3.66
N ASP A 523 -17.87 29.68 -3.19
CA ASP A 523 -17.62 28.53 -2.29
C ASP A 523 -18.43 28.59 -0.99
N TRP A 524 -18.66 29.80 -0.45
CA TRP A 524 -19.46 29.98 0.76
C TRP A 524 -20.93 29.54 0.58
N MET A 525 -21.48 29.59 -0.63
CA MET A 525 -22.86 29.11 -0.88
C MET A 525 -23.01 27.60 -0.70
N GLU A 526 -21.98 26.84 -1.07
CA GLU A 526 -21.95 25.37 -0.89
C GLU A 526 -21.86 24.96 0.58
N ARG A 527 -21.47 25.90 1.45
CA ARG A 527 -21.25 25.70 2.88
C ARG A 527 -22.39 26.27 3.74
N LEU A 528 -23.35 26.96 3.13
CA LEU A 528 -24.53 27.49 3.81
C LEU A 528 -25.35 26.42 4.56
N PRO A 529 -26.14 26.82 5.56
CA PRO A 529 -27.10 25.93 6.21
C PRO A 529 -28.10 25.31 5.22
N HIS A 530 -28.53 24.08 5.50
CA HIS A 530 -29.39 23.30 4.60
C HIS A 530 -30.69 24.02 4.21
N HIS A 531 -31.27 24.87 5.07
CA HIS A 531 -32.51 25.58 4.74
C HIS A 531 -32.31 26.58 3.59
N LYS A 532 -31.22 27.36 3.57
CA LYS A 532 -30.87 28.27 2.46
C LYS A 532 -30.53 27.50 1.18
N GLN A 533 -29.83 26.37 1.32
CA GLN A 533 -29.50 25.50 0.18
C GLN A 533 -30.75 24.88 -0.47
N ARG A 534 -31.80 24.59 0.30
CA ARG A 534 -33.08 24.11 -0.25
C ARG A 534 -33.74 25.14 -1.16
N ALA A 535 -33.77 26.41 -0.75
CA ALA A 535 -34.33 27.49 -1.56
C ALA A 535 -33.59 27.63 -2.90
N LEU A 536 -32.26 27.55 -2.87
CA LEU A 536 -31.43 27.56 -4.08
C LEU A 536 -31.70 26.36 -5.00
N VAL A 537 -31.70 25.14 -4.45
CA VAL A 537 -31.96 23.92 -5.24
C VAL A 537 -33.35 23.96 -5.85
N LYS A 538 -34.36 24.49 -5.14
CA LYS A 538 -35.70 24.70 -5.69
C LYS A 538 -35.66 25.63 -6.90
N ALA A 539 -35.06 26.81 -6.77
CA ALA A 539 -34.98 27.78 -7.87
C ALA A 539 -34.20 27.27 -9.09
N LEU A 540 -33.10 26.51 -8.87
CA LEU A 540 -32.36 25.85 -9.94
C LEU A 540 -33.23 24.84 -10.71
N TRP A 541 -34.10 24.11 -10.00
CA TRP A 541 -35.00 23.13 -10.61
C TRP A 541 -36.21 23.75 -11.30
N GLU A 542 -36.66 24.92 -10.84
CA GLU A 542 -37.74 25.69 -11.45
C GLU A 542 -37.36 26.20 -12.86
N GLY A 543 -36.07 26.48 -13.10
CA GLY A 543 -35.54 26.82 -14.43
C GLY A 543 -35.08 25.60 -15.23
N ASP A 544 -33.85 25.14 -14.97
CA ASP A 544 -33.17 24.09 -15.77
C ASP A 544 -33.49 22.64 -15.33
N GLY A 545 -34.37 22.48 -14.35
CA GLY A 545 -34.73 21.18 -13.79
C GLY A 545 -35.84 20.48 -14.56
N TYR A 546 -35.75 19.16 -14.58
CA TYR A 546 -36.82 18.28 -15.03
C TYR A 546 -37.08 17.22 -13.96
N LEU A 547 -38.36 16.99 -13.64
CA LEU A 547 -38.81 15.88 -12.80
C LEU A 547 -40.01 15.20 -13.45
N GLY A 548 -39.84 13.97 -13.89
CA GLY A 548 -40.91 13.26 -14.60
C GLY A 548 -40.58 11.80 -14.87
N ARG A 549 -41.41 11.15 -15.71
CA ARG A 549 -41.21 9.75 -16.10
C ARG A 549 -40.49 9.66 -17.45
N VAL A 550 -39.33 9.02 -17.44
CA VAL A 550 -38.55 8.70 -18.65
C VAL A 550 -38.59 7.19 -18.86
N ARG A 551 -39.13 6.75 -20.00
CA ARG A 551 -39.33 5.31 -20.31
C ARG A 551 -40.07 4.57 -19.19
N GLY A 552 -41.10 5.20 -18.63
CA GLY A 552 -41.92 4.63 -17.55
C GLY A 552 -41.34 4.74 -16.14
N HIS A 553 -40.10 5.22 -15.97
CA HIS A 553 -39.44 5.34 -14.67
C HIS A 553 -39.28 6.81 -14.26
N TRP A 554 -39.56 7.11 -12.99
CA TRP A 554 -39.31 8.44 -12.45
C TRP A 554 -37.81 8.78 -12.48
N ARG A 555 -37.51 10.02 -12.87
CA ARG A 555 -36.16 10.58 -12.94
C ARG A 555 -36.24 12.09 -12.75
N ALA A 556 -35.28 12.63 -12.01
CA ALA A 556 -34.99 14.05 -12.01
C ALA A 556 -33.66 14.31 -12.72
N THR A 557 -33.57 15.38 -13.49
CA THR A 557 -32.35 15.83 -14.14
C THR A 557 -32.24 17.34 -14.10
N TYR A 558 -31.05 17.84 -13.78
CA TYR A 558 -30.65 19.22 -13.96
C TYR A 558 -29.53 19.25 -15.01
N CYS A 559 -29.66 20.11 -16.02
CA CYS A 559 -28.71 20.19 -17.13
C CYS A 559 -28.04 21.57 -17.14
N THR A 560 -26.72 21.62 -17.35
CA THR A 560 -26.00 22.88 -17.51
C THR A 560 -24.79 22.69 -18.44
N SER A 561 -24.36 23.74 -19.13
CA SER A 561 -23.12 23.73 -19.90
C SER A 561 -21.89 24.05 -19.04
N SER A 562 -22.09 24.56 -17.82
CA SER A 562 -21.01 24.80 -16.86
C SER A 562 -20.65 23.52 -16.11
N HIS A 563 -19.40 23.09 -16.24
CA HIS A 563 -18.87 21.98 -15.46
C HIS A 563 -18.80 22.30 -13.97
N ALA A 564 -18.44 23.54 -13.62
CA ALA A 564 -18.35 23.98 -12.24
C ALA A 564 -19.70 23.91 -11.55
N LEU A 565 -20.71 24.55 -12.14
CA LEU A 565 -22.05 24.54 -11.59
C LEU A 565 -22.60 23.12 -11.45
N ALA A 566 -22.31 22.21 -12.40
CA ALA A 566 -22.76 20.83 -12.31
C ALA A 566 -22.19 20.07 -11.09
N ILE A 567 -20.90 20.23 -10.77
CA ILE A 567 -20.28 19.62 -9.59
C ILE A 567 -20.81 20.25 -8.30
N GLN A 568 -20.97 21.57 -8.29
CA GLN A 568 -21.44 22.27 -7.09
C GLN A 568 -22.91 21.91 -6.79
N VAL A 569 -23.77 21.84 -7.81
CA VAL A 569 -25.15 21.32 -7.66
C VAL A 569 -25.16 19.87 -7.22
N HIS A 570 -24.24 19.05 -7.74
CA HIS A 570 -24.07 17.66 -7.27
C HIS A 570 -23.75 17.60 -5.77
N GLN A 571 -22.77 18.38 -5.29
CA GLN A 571 -22.41 18.43 -3.87
C GLN A 571 -23.54 18.98 -2.99
N LEU A 572 -24.27 20.02 -3.42
CA LEU A 572 -25.46 20.52 -2.72
C LEU A 572 -26.51 19.42 -2.51
N LEU A 573 -26.79 18.63 -3.55
CA LEU A 573 -27.73 17.53 -3.44
C LEU A 573 -27.24 16.47 -2.45
N LEU A 574 -25.95 16.10 -2.48
CA LEU A 574 -25.40 15.15 -1.52
C LEU A 574 -25.53 15.64 -0.08
N ARG A 575 -25.21 16.91 0.20
CA ARG A 575 -25.38 17.54 1.53
C ARG A 575 -26.83 17.53 2.00
N LEU A 576 -27.77 17.72 1.08
CA LEU A 576 -29.21 17.67 1.37
C LEU A 576 -29.77 16.24 1.45
N GLY A 577 -28.91 15.22 1.43
CA GLY A 577 -29.29 13.81 1.55
C GLY A 577 -29.95 13.25 0.28
N VAL A 578 -29.71 13.86 -0.88
CA VAL A 578 -30.21 13.42 -2.18
C VAL A 578 -29.08 12.69 -2.94
N PRO A 579 -29.11 11.35 -3.06
CA PRO A 579 -28.12 10.62 -3.86
C PRO A 579 -28.23 11.00 -5.35
N ALA A 580 -27.26 11.78 -5.81
CA ALA A 580 -27.21 12.31 -7.17
C ALA A 580 -26.01 11.75 -7.96
N PHE A 581 -26.16 11.74 -9.27
CA PHE A 581 -25.19 11.22 -10.24
C PHE A 581 -24.76 12.33 -11.19
N LEU A 582 -23.48 12.37 -11.57
CA LEU A 582 -22.93 13.40 -12.46
C LEU A 582 -22.35 12.77 -13.73
N HIS A 583 -22.92 13.08 -14.89
CA HIS A 583 -22.43 12.63 -16.18
C HIS A 583 -22.55 13.76 -17.21
N HIS A 584 -22.07 13.53 -18.43
CA HIS A 584 -22.24 14.47 -19.54
C HIS A 584 -22.92 13.79 -20.72
N ARG A 585 -23.47 14.60 -21.61
CA ARG A 585 -23.92 14.18 -22.95
C ARG A 585 -23.22 15.05 -23.99
N ASP A 586 -22.63 14.38 -24.97
CA ASP A 586 -22.05 15.07 -26.12
C ASP A 586 -23.18 15.39 -27.12
N GLN A 587 -23.36 16.67 -27.43
CA GLN A 587 -24.25 17.07 -28.51
C GLN A 587 -23.53 17.04 -29.86
N ARG A 588 -24.30 16.99 -30.96
CA ARG A 588 -23.80 16.99 -32.36
C ARG A 588 -22.93 18.21 -32.71
N ALA A 589 -22.86 19.24 -31.86
CA ALA A 589 -22.20 20.50 -32.11
C ALA A 589 -21.15 20.86 -31.03
N ARG A 590 -20.14 20.01 -30.80
CA ARG A 590 -18.91 20.26 -29.98
C ARG A 590 -19.06 20.77 -28.53
N GLN A 591 -20.26 21.13 -28.06
CA GLN A 591 -20.52 21.55 -26.68
C GLN A 591 -21.01 20.36 -25.85
N ARG A 592 -20.35 20.20 -24.70
CA ARG A 592 -20.61 19.17 -23.71
C ARG A 592 -21.59 19.71 -22.67
N ASN A 593 -22.75 19.07 -22.53
CA ASN A 593 -23.70 19.41 -21.47
C ASN A 593 -23.55 18.44 -20.31
N TRP A 594 -23.39 18.98 -19.11
CA TRP A 594 -23.36 18.23 -17.85
C TRP A 594 -24.77 18.00 -17.34
N VAL A 595 -24.98 16.83 -16.76
CA VAL A 595 -26.27 16.36 -16.27
C VAL A 595 -26.09 15.82 -14.87
N VAL A 596 -26.72 16.49 -13.91
CA VAL A 596 -26.92 15.98 -12.56
C VAL A 596 -28.25 15.24 -12.55
N SER A 597 -28.25 13.95 -12.20
CA SER A 597 -29.48 13.15 -12.21
C SER A 597 -29.74 12.48 -10.87
N VAL A 598 -31.02 12.42 -10.50
CA VAL A 598 -31.51 11.74 -9.31
C VAL A 598 -32.42 10.62 -9.76
N THR A 599 -32.17 9.42 -9.27
CA THR A 599 -32.97 8.23 -9.53
C THR A 599 -33.11 7.41 -8.25
N GLY A 600 -34.04 6.46 -8.25
CA GLY A 600 -34.35 5.67 -7.06
C GLY A 600 -35.32 6.38 -6.12
N GLN A 601 -36.07 5.60 -5.34
CA GLN A 601 -37.20 6.12 -4.59
C GLN A 601 -36.78 7.09 -3.49
N ALA A 602 -35.75 6.73 -2.72
CA ALA A 602 -35.25 7.56 -1.62
C ALA A 602 -34.81 8.96 -2.10
N GLY A 603 -33.96 9.03 -3.12
CA GLY A 603 -33.47 10.31 -3.64
C GLY A 603 -34.56 11.15 -4.30
N LEU A 604 -35.45 10.55 -5.08
CA LEU A 604 -36.57 11.27 -5.69
C LEU A 604 -37.57 11.80 -4.67
N THR A 605 -37.80 11.06 -3.58
CA THR A 605 -38.67 11.50 -2.48
C THR A 605 -38.07 12.69 -1.76
N ARG A 606 -36.78 12.60 -1.37
CA ARG A 606 -36.07 13.71 -0.73
C ARG A 606 -36.01 14.95 -1.63
N LEU A 607 -35.76 14.77 -2.92
CA LEU A 607 -35.78 15.90 -3.86
C LEU A 607 -37.18 16.51 -3.97
N ALA A 608 -38.24 15.70 -4.09
CA ALA A 608 -39.61 16.21 -4.14
C ALA A 608 -39.98 17.02 -2.88
N GLU A 609 -39.52 16.60 -1.69
CA GLU A 609 -39.68 17.37 -0.45
C GLU A 609 -39.01 18.74 -0.54
N ILE A 610 -37.76 18.80 -1.04
CA ILE A 610 -37.00 20.05 -1.22
C ILE A 610 -37.70 20.97 -2.22
N LEU A 611 -38.22 20.40 -3.31
CA LEU A 611 -38.96 21.13 -4.34
C LEU A 611 -40.39 21.49 -3.91
N GLN A 612 -40.82 21.09 -2.70
CA GLN A 612 -42.17 21.30 -2.16
C GLN A 612 -43.27 20.70 -3.05
N LEU A 613 -42.97 19.54 -3.66
CA LEU A 613 -43.90 18.79 -4.51
C LEU A 613 -44.60 17.69 -3.70
N GLY A 614 -45.81 17.34 -4.13
CA GLY A 614 -46.55 16.22 -3.55
C GLY A 614 -45.87 14.87 -3.78
N ALA A 615 -46.30 13.84 -3.05
CA ALA A 615 -45.73 12.50 -3.13
C ALA A 615 -45.76 11.91 -4.56
N LEU A 616 -44.61 11.44 -5.04
CA LEU A 616 -44.44 10.88 -6.38
C LEU A 616 -45.05 9.47 -6.48
N ARG A 617 -46.33 9.38 -6.87
CA ARG A 617 -47.04 8.10 -7.01
C ARG A 617 -46.38 7.16 -8.03
N GLY A 618 -46.25 5.88 -7.65
CA GLY A 618 -45.67 4.84 -8.50
C GLY A 618 -44.14 4.88 -8.62
N CYS A 619 -43.46 5.67 -7.79
CA CYS A 619 -42.02 5.56 -7.60
C CYS A 619 -41.73 4.27 -6.82
N ARG A 620 -41.17 3.25 -7.48
CA ARG A 620 -40.75 1.99 -6.87
C ARG A 620 -39.23 1.96 -6.73
N ASP A 621 -38.74 1.34 -5.68
CA ASP A 621 -37.32 1.02 -5.55
C ASP A 621 -36.86 0.04 -6.63
N GLY A 622 -36.38 0.57 -7.75
CA GLY A 622 -35.79 -0.18 -8.86
C GLY A 622 -34.28 -0.36 -8.73
N GLY A 623 -33.65 0.18 -7.68
CA GLY A 623 -32.22 0.19 -7.51
C GLY A 623 -31.68 -1.22 -7.22
N ARG A 624 -30.66 -1.67 -7.96
CA ARG A 624 -29.89 -2.90 -7.69
C ARG A 624 -29.03 -2.81 -6.41
N GLY A 625 -29.37 -1.90 -5.49
CA GLY A 625 -28.64 -1.64 -4.26
C GLY A 625 -27.17 -1.30 -4.47
N GLN A 626 -26.86 -0.54 -5.50
CA GLN A 626 -25.49 -0.21 -5.90
C GLN A 626 -25.02 1.15 -5.38
N VAL A 627 -25.92 1.92 -4.76
CA VAL A 627 -25.68 3.29 -4.35
C VAL A 627 -26.28 3.49 -2.97
N VAL A 628 -25.50 4.07 -2.07
CA VAL A 628 -25.93 4.46 -0.72
C VAL A 628 -25.33 5.82 -0.42
N LEU A 629 -26.12 6.72 0.14
CA LEU A 629 -25.65 7.99 0.67
C LEU A 629 -25.76 7.94 2.19
N THR A 630 -24.67 8.28 2.86
CA THR A 630 -24.60 8.57 4.29
C THR A 630 -24.37 10.07 4.47
N ASP A 631 -24.33 10.55 5.71
CA ASP A 631 -24.11 11.97 6.00
C ASP A 631 -22.74 12.48 5.49
N THR A 632 -21.75 11.59 5.37
CA THR A 632 -20.36 11.95 5.00
C THR A 632 -19.91 11.39 3.66
N THR A 633 -20.55 10.34 3.14
CA THR A 633 -20.05 9.62 1.97
C THR A 633 -21.17 9.09 1.07
N LEU A 634 -20.98 9.29 -0.23
CA LEU A 634 -21.70 8.60 -1.30
C LEU A 634 -20.92 7.35 -1.73
N TYR A 635 -21.51 6.19 -1.53
CA TYR A 635 -20.97 4.91 -1.96
C TYR A 635 -21.54 4.53 -3.32
N VAL A 636 -20.68 4.24 -4.31
CA VAL A 636 -21.08 3.93 -5.69
C VAL A 636 -20.44 2.64 -6.19
N GLY A 637 -21.26 1.76 -6.77
CA GLY A 637 -20.76 0.53 -7.37
C GLY A 637 -19.92 0.76 -8.64
N VAL A 638 -18.83 0.03 -8.79
CA VAL A 638 -18.02 -0.05 -10.02
C VAL A 638 -18.75 -0.91 -11.06
N ARG A 639 -19.05 -0.36 -12.24
CA ARG A 639 -19.71 -1.08 -13.34
C ARG A 639 -18.74 -1.92 -14.15
N SER A 640 -17.58 -1.37 -14.47
CA SER A 640 -16.53 -2.05 -15.23
C SER A 640 -15.16 -1.49 -14.85
N VAL A 641 -14.13 -2.31 -15.04
CA VAL A 641 -12.73 -1.95 -14.96
C VAL A 641 -12.07 -2.48 -16.23
N ARG A 642 -11.32 -1.64 -16.95
CA ARG A 642 -10.64 -2.00 -18.20
C ARG A 642 -9.24 -1.39 -18.22
N ARG A 643 -8.34 -2.00 -19.00
CA ARG A 643 -7.03 -1.41 -19.31
C ARG A 643 -7.12 -0.64 -20.61
N VAL A 644 -6.55 0.55 -20.66
CA VAL A 644 -6.55 1.42 -21.85
C VAL A 644 -5.14 1.92 -22.12
N PRO A 645 -4.63 1.83 -23.36
CA PRO A 645 -3.32 2.36 -23.69
C PRO A 645 -3.31 3.89 -23.56
N TRP A 646 -2.18 4.42 -23.11
CA TRP A 646 -1.94 5.85 -22.91
C TRP A 646 -0.48 6.17 -23.17
N THR A 647 -0.27 7.24 -23.94
CA THR A 647 1.04 7.86 -24.13
C THR A 647 0.82 9.36 -23.96
N GLY A 648 1.48 9.97 -22.97
CA GLY A 648 1.27 11.38 -22.60
C GLY A 648 1.76 11.65 -21.19
N HIS A 649 1.34 12.74 -20.57
CA HIS A 649 1.68 12.98 -19.18
C HIS A 649 0.64 12.40 -18.22
N VAL A 650 1.12 12.13 -17.01
CA VAL A 650 0.32 11.82 -15.84
C VAL A 650 0.75 12.74 -14.69
N HIS A 651 -0.20 13.08 -13.85
CA HIS A 651 -0.07 14.06 -12.80
C HIS A 651 -0.40 13.45 -11.45
N ASN A 652 0.08 14.09 -10.39
CA ASN A 652 -0.37 13.80 -9.05
C ASN A 652 -0.26 15.04 -8.15
N LEU A 653 -1.01 15.02 -7.05
CA LEU A 653 -1.13 16.11 -6.09
C LEU A 653 -0.75 15.62 -4.70
N GLU A 654 -0.06 16.49 -3.96
CA GLU A 654 0.15 16.40 -2.52
C GLU A 654 -0.77 17.40 -1.82
N VAL A 655 -1.44 16.97 -0.75
CA VAL A 655 -2.53 17.73 -0.13
C VAL A 655 -2.35 17.78 1.37
N GLU A 656 -2.37 18.99 1.92
CA GLU A 656 -2.05 19.29 3.31
C GLU A 656 -2.84 18.43 4.32
N GLY A 657 -2.09 17.71 5.15
CA GLY A 657 -2.54 16.94 6.34
C GLY A 657 -3.38 15.70 6.08
N VAL A 658 -4.24 15.69 5.06
CA VAL A 658 -5.26 14.65 4.80
C VAL A 658 -4.93 13.84 3.54
N HIS A 659 -3.94 14.26 2.75
CA HIS A 659 -3.26 13.39 1.80
C HIS A 659 -4.22 12.71 0.80
N SER A 660 -5.21 13.46 0.31
CA SER A 660 -6.23 12.90 -0.59
C SER A 660 -6.92 13.98 -1.41
N PHE A 661 -7.46 13.60 -2.57
CA PHE A 661 -8.20 14.50 -3.43
C PHE A 661 -9.29 13.76 -4.20
N ALA A 662 -10.42 14.45 -4.42
CA ALA A 662 -11.57 13.89 -5.12
C ALA A 662 -11.51 14.14 -6.63
N LEU A 663 -11.81 13.09 -7.39
CA LEU A 663 -12.29 13.18 -8.76
C LEU A 663 -13.81 12.91 -8.75
N PRO A 664 -14.60 13.43 -9.71
CA PRO A 664 -16.02 13.11 -9.79
C PRO A 664 -16.31 11.60 -9.76
N GLY A 665 -16.82 11.12 -8.62
CA GLY A 665 -17.18 9.71 -8.42
C GLY A 665 -16.07 8.79 -7.92
N ALA A 666 -14.89 9.31 -7.55
CA ALA A 666 -13.82 8.54 -6.92
C ALA A 666 -12.97 9.41 -5.97
N MET A 667 -12.57 8.84 -4.84
CA MET A 667 -11.62 9.45 -3.92
C MET A 667 -10.26 8.79 -4.09
N LEU A 668 -9.22 9.62 -4.27
CA LEU A 668 -7.86 9.19 -4.47
C LEU A 668 -6.99 9.60 -3.28
N HIS A 669 -6.02 8.77 -2.93
CA HIS A 669 -4.96 9.17 -2.01
C HIS A 669 -3.94 10.00 -2.81
N ASN A 670 -3.27 10.95 -2.17
CA ASN A 670 -2.03 11.49 -2.71
C ASN A 670 -1.04 10.32 -2.96
N CYS A 671 -0.07 10.54 -3.84
CA CYS A 671 1.14 9.72 -3.76
C CYS A 671 2.05 10.34 -2.72
N GLU A 672 1.77 10.01 -1.46
CA GLU A 672 2.85 9.46 -0.67
C GLU A 672 3.43 8.31 -1.51
N VAL A 673 4.73 8.33 -1.81
CA VAL A 673 5.46 7.08 -2.07
C VAL A 673 4.85 5.99 -1.23
N ASN A 674 4.53 4.83 -1.80
CA ASN A 674 3.91 3.68 -1.12
C ASN A 674 4.46 3.46 0.31
N GLY A 675 3.94 4.21 1.27
CA GLY A 675 4.70 4.61 2.46
C GLY A 675 3.82 4.64 3.68
N PRO A 676 2.57 5.13 3.69
CA PRO A 676 1.81 5.10 4.94
C PRO A 676 1.36 3.67 5.28
N GLY A 677 1.14 2.81 4.27
CA GLY A 677 0.76 1.41 4.47
C GLY A 677 1.91 0.48 4.87
N GLU A 678 3.11 0.73 4.31
CA GLU A 678 4.31 -0.12 4.50
C GLU A 678 5.38 0.58 5.37
N ALA A 679 5.52 1.91 5.31
CA ALA A 679 6.35 2.74 6.20
C ALA A 679 5.71 3.07 7.56
N ARG A 680 4.44 2.74 7.81
CA ARG A 680 3.98 2.54 9.21
C ARG A 680 4.77 1.45 9.94
N ALA A 681 5.38 0.52 9.19
CA ALA A 681 6.24 -0.52 9.71
C ALA A 681 7.74 -0.24 9.52
N ALA A 682 8.12 0.89 8.89
CA ALA A 682 9.52 1.23 8.63
C ALA A 682 9.99 2.36 9.55
N ASP A 683 11.13 2.14 10.23
CA ASP A 683 11.75 3.13 11.09
C ASP A 683 12.24 4.35 10.29
N ILE A 684 12.82 4.12 9.09
CA ILE A 684 13.28 5.12 8.11
C ILE A 684 12.95 4.64 6.68
N GLY A 685 12.72 5.56 5.73
CA GLY A 685 12.49 5.26 4.31
C GLY A 685 12.98 6.35 3.36
N VAL A 686 12.98 6.09 2.05
CA VAL A 686 13.36 7.09 1.03
C VAL A 686 12.47 7.01 -0.20
N ALA A 687 12.13 8.17 -0.77
CA ALA A 687 11.50 8.32 -2.07
C ALA A 687 12.43 9.03 -3.04
N GLY A 688 12.54 8.54 -4.28
CA GLY A 688 13.17 9.27 -5.38
C GLY A 688 12.15 9.93 -6.29
N GLY A 689 12.39 11.18 -6.69
CA GLY A 689 11.71 11.92 -7.74
C GLY A 689 12.71 12.73 -8.57
N ARG A 690 12.31 13.36 -9.69
CA ARG A 690 13.26 14.06 -10.58
C ARG A 690 14.11 15.10 -9.85
N GLY A 691 15.40 14.80 -9.66
CA GLY A 691 16.37 15.70 -9.04
C GLY A 691 16.23 15.87 -7.53
N ILE A 692 15.31 15.14 -6.88
CA ILE A 692 15.07 15.22 -5.44
C ILE A 692 14.83 13.84 -4.81
N GLY A 693 15.16 13.68 -3.53
CA GLY A 693 14.63 12.59 -2.73
C GLY A 693 14.05 13.07 -1.41
N LEU A 694 13.08 12.33 -0.91
CA LEU A 694 12.44 12.55 0.37
C LEU A 694 12.89 11.46 1.34
N ILE A 695 13.35 11.86 2.51
CA ILE A 695 13.70 10.95 3.61
C ILE A 695 12.50 10.90 4.55
N PHE A 696 12.10 9.68 4.91
CA PHE A 696 10.99 9.38 5.80
C PHE A 696 11.51 8.80 7.10
N ARG A 697 10.78 9.03 8.19
CA ARG A 697 11.01 8.40 9.50
C ARG A 697 9.66 8.12 10.15
N ASN A 698 9.41 6.87 10.58
CA ASN A 698 8.12 6.44 11.15
C ASN A 698 6.89 6.83 10.32
N GLY A 699 7.03 6.84 8.98
CA GLY A 699 5.96 7.25 8.07
C GLY A 699 5.80 8.77 7.87
N GLU A 700 6.67 9.62 8.42
CA GLU A 700 6.63 11.08 8.21
C GLU A 700 7.84 11.57 7.40
N VAL A 701 7.65 12.56 6.51
CA VAL A 701 8.75 13.19 5.77
C VAL A 701 9.58 14.05 6.72
N VAL A 702 10.84 13.68 6.93
CA VAL A 702 11.78 14.42 7.78
C VAL A 702 12.71 15.34 6.99
N ARG A 703 12.95 15.04 5.71
CA ARG A 703 13.86 15.84 4.88
C ARG A 703 13.58 15.71 3.39
N LYS A 704 13.77 16.81 2.66
CA LYS A 704 13.82 16.85 1.20
C LYS A 704 15.23 17.25 0.76
N VAL A 705 15.86 16.47 -0.11
CA VAL A 705 17.24 16.69 -0.57
C VAL A 705 17.36 16.58 -2.08
N PRO A 706 18.35 17.19 -2.73
CA PRO A 706 18.68 16.90 -4.12
C PRO A 706 19.02 15.41 -4.32
N GLU A 707 18.75 14.88 -5.51
CA GLU A 707 18.94 13.46 -5.85
C GLU A 707 20.36 12.95 -5.53
N LYS A 708 21.37 13.76 -5.86
CA LYS A 708 22.79 13.49 -5.56
C LYS A 708 23.12 13.35 -4.07
N ASP A 709 22.27 13.89 -3.20
CA ASP A 709 22.48 13.96 -1.76
C ASP A 709 21.59 12.95 -1.01
N ILE A 710 20.78 12.15 -1.72
CA ILE A 710 19.84 11.18 -1.13
C ILE A 710 20.55 10.22 -0.18
N VAL A 711 21.61 9.56 -0.65
CA VAL A 711 22.34 8.54 0.11
C VAL A 711 22.95 9.15 1.37
N LYS A 712 23.56 10.34 1.23
CA LYS A 712 24.13 11.10 2.35
C LYS A 712 23.05 11.47 3.37
N ALA A 713 21.92 11.98 2.91
CA ALA A 713 20.81 12.41 3.78
C ALA A 713 20.16 11.23 4.51
N MET A 714 20.03 10.08 3.83
CA MET A 714 19.61 8.84 4.48
C MET A 714 20.58 8.44 5.59
N ARG A 715 21.91 8.46 5.33
CA ARG A 715 22.90 8.10 6.35
C ARG A 715 22.81 9.02 7.56
N GLU A 716 22.70 10.32 7.35
CA GLU A 716 22.57 11.30 8.44
C GLU A 716 21.28 11.14 9.26
N GLU A 717 20.21 10.62 8.67
CA GLU A 717 18.96 10.34 9.39
C GLU A 717 19.04 9.02 10.16
N VAL A 718 19.64 7.98 9.54
CA VAL A 718 19.91 6.69 10.18
C VAL A 718 20.84 6.84 11.38
N ASP A 719 21.94 7.60 11.24
CA ASP A 719 22.88 7.84 12.34
C ASP A 719 22.20 8.58 13.52
N ARG A 720 21.29 9.53 13.22
CA ARG A 720 20.47 10.21 14.24
C ARG A 720 19.52 9.25 14.94
N PHE A 721 18.82 8.43 14.17
CA PHE A 721 17.89 7.43 14.68
C PHE A 721 18.59 6.43 15.62
N ILE A 722 19.77 5.94 15.24
CA ILE A 722 20.61 5.07 16.06
C ILE A 722 21.00 5.77 17.37
N ALA A 723 21.48 7.02 17.28
CA ALA A 723 21.94 7.77 18.44
C ALA A 723 20.79 8.02 19.44
N GLU A 724 19.62 8.40 18.96
CA GLU A 724 18.42 8.61 19.77
C GLU A 724 17.93 7.32 20.42
N ARG A 725 17.93 6.18 19.70
CA ARG A 725 17.59 4.86 20.26
C ARG A 725 18.56 4.44 21.36
N LYS A 726 19.87 4.65 21.17
CA LYS A 726 20.88 4.34 22.20
C LYS A 726 20.73 5.22 23.44
N ALA A 727 20.43 6.51 23.25
CA ALA A 727 20.16 7.42 24.36
C ALA A 727 18.89 7.03 25.14
N ALA A 728 17.82 6.64 24.45
CA ALA A 728 16.58 6.15 25.07
C ALA A 728 16.79 4.83 25.83
N GLN A 729 17.62 3.91 25.31
CA GLN A 729 17.98 2.67 26.01
C GLN A 729 18.89 2.92 27.24
N ALA A 730 19.75 3.94 27.21
CA ALA A 730 20.58 4.32 28.36
C ALA A 730 19.80 5.07 29.45
N ALA A 731 18.66 5.68 29.12
CA ALA A 731 17.80 6.42 30.04
C ALA A 731 16.65 5.58 30.65
N ALA A 732 16.46 4.34 30.20
CA ALA A 732 15.45 3.45 30.77
C ALA A 732 15.90 2.97 32.17
N PRO A 733 15.07 3.10 33.22
CA PRO A 733 15.43 2.63 34.55
C PRO A 733 15.61 1.11 34.53
N VAL A 734 16.72 0.65 35.12
CA VAL A 734 16.95 -0.77 35.41
C VAL A 734 15.90 -1.15 36.45
N ASN A 735 14.86 -1.87 36.03
CA ASN A 735 13.98 -2.55 36.96
C ASN A 735 14.72 -3.78 37.47
N ASP A 736 15.12 -3.73 38.75
CA ASP A 736 15.59 -4.87 39.55
C ASP A 736 14.55 -6.01 39.63
#